data_AF-A0A3N4W6D4-F1
#
_entry.id   AF-A0A3N4W6D4-F1
#
_cell.length_a   1.000
_cell.length_b   1.000
_cell.length_c   1.000
_cell.angle_alpha   90.00
_cell.angle_beta   90.00
_cell.angle_gamma   90.00
#
_symmetry.space_group_name_H-M   'P 1'
#
loop_
_entity.id
_entity.type
_entity.pdbx_description
1 polymer ?
#
loop_
_entity_poly.entity_id
_entity_poly.type
_entity_poly.pdbx_seq_one_letter_code
_entity_poly.pdbx_strand_id
1 'polypeptide(L)'
;MQDPKLVAASAIALAVTLFAIFSLRPVARRLGLVDRPGGRKRHRGAIPLIGGLCFFIGTLVGLSYVGYLDSFVVYLMVGAGLIVAAGVVDDLSDLSVRSRLAIEALAVGLVIAATGFYVDDLGQLLGEQRMRLWLLGVPVTIVAVIGLVNAFNMLDGIDGLAGSMAMVSIAAILLFAQPGGGAPGVLLLLQILFAAMIPYLCVNLGWPDGRKIFMGDAGSTLIGFVLAWSVIYLSHRSVGRLAPVDALWCVAVPVMDTLAVMYRRIRLGRSPFKPDRQHLHHLLLDAGLTPRAALVAIVAAGTALALVGYALRSAPEAVGLIAFAAVLAAYVLGLPKLLGLVRMLPRAARVSDAASAIAIGGDEETREPGRTERDEARPSSAPALAEAIGAAEGPSALKALCVLATPPDAMKIAPIARELLHDERFEPTVCVAAGPEPQAEQVLDLFDIQPDLRLDLGAPDEGELAPDALGGLERVLNEVQPDVVLVPGDTSTALAATMAAYCHHIPVVHIDSAGEAGAMEGAERKLARALATLHVTRDESASRELIAEGVPAERVLVAGDLAADGLRAALGLLRDDPALGQQLAARFPFLRDDCPLLLAMPAEEVDPVLALALADVARRRPGIDIACAPALADAVRAEARGRPLGNLHPVALDDYLAQVFLLGAARLVVVGASAPHAELAALGRPVLQVRAGVADAGGEGMRSAQSRRALTEQILALLEADEGRAFDEGVDRGPRASRQLAEALASLRPAAAHAETPTRGAGSPSVLHDLQEAC
;
A
#
# COMPACT_ATOMS: atom_id res chain seq x y z
N MET A 1 -0.25 38.17 28.64
CA MET A 1 -0.18 39.07 27.45
C MET A 1 0.08 40.54 27.82
N GLN A 2 0.80 40.86 28.91
CA GLN A 2 1.05 42.26 29.33
C GLN A 2 2.48 42.75 29.05
N ASP A 3 3.36 41.91 28.49
CA ASP A 3 4.72 42.33 28.15
C ASP A 3 4.84 42.66 26.65
N PRO A 4 4.97 43.94 26.27
CA PRO A 4 5.11 44.36 24.88
C PRO A 4 6.36 43.77 24.20
N LYS A 5 7.41 43.43 24.97
CA LYS A 5 8.60 42.78 24.42
C LYS A 5 8.29 41.36 23.96
N LEU A 6 7.46 40.63 24.69
CA LEU A 6 7.09 39.26 24.33
C LEU A 6 6.19 39.24 23.10
N VAL A 7 5.26 40.18 22.98
CA VAL A 7 4.43 40.34 21.77
C VAL A 7 5.31 40.64 20.56
N ALA A 8 6.28 41.56 20.71
CA ALA A 8 7.25 41.86 19.66
C ALA A 8 8.12 40.65 19.32
N ALA A 9 8.61 39.89 20.30
CA ALA A 9 9.39 38.67 20.07
C ALA A 9 8.59 37.62 19.28
N SER A 10 7.33 37.39 19.64
CA SER A 10 6.42 36.49 18.91
C SER A 10 6.16 36.97 17.48
N ALA A 11 5.94 38.27 17.28
CA ALA A 11 5.75 38.85 15.95
C ALA A 11 7.01 38.74 15.08
N ILE A 12 8.19 38.96 15.66
CA ILE A 12 9.49 38.78 14.99
C ILE A 12 9.66 37.31 14.60
N ALA A 13 9.41 36.37 15.51
CA ALA A 13 9.54 34.95 15.23
C ALA A 13 8.61 34.51 14.08
N LEU A 14 7.36 34.98 14.09
CA LEU A 14 6.39 34.75 13.02
C LEU A 14 6.89 35.31 11.68
N ALA A 15 7.33 36.56 11.65
CA ALA A 15 7.82 37.21 10.44
C ALA A 15 9.08 36.53 9.88
N VAL A 16 10.00 36.14 10.76
CA VAL A 16 11.23 35.44 10.39
C VAL A 16 10.92 34.04 9.85
N THR A 17 10.02 33.28 10.49
CA THR A 17 9.61 31.98 9.95
C THR A 17 8.99 32.13 8.57
N LEU A 18 8.08 33.10 8.38
CA LEU A 18 7.45 33.36 7.09
C LEU A 18 8.50 33.68 6.02
N PHE A 19 9.44 34.58 6.33
CA PHE A 19 10.54 34.92 5.43
C PHE A 19 11.44 33.72 5.11
N ALA A 20 11.77 32.91 6.12
CA ALA A 20 12.59 31.71 5.97
C ALA A 20 11.92 30.67 5.07
N ILE A 21 10.61 30.46 5.19
CA ILE A 21 9.83 29.53 4.34
C ILE A 21 9.98 29.90 2.86
N PHE A 22 9.86 31.18 2.51
CA PHE A 22 9.99 31.62 1.11
C PHE A 22 11.44 31.59 0.62
N SER A 23 12.40 31.95 1.49
CA SER A 23 13.82 32.04 1.13
C SER A 23 14.51 30.68 1.00
N LEU A 24 14.18 29.73 1.88
CA LEU A 24 14.79 28.39 1.90
C LEU A 24 14.14 27.41 0.93
N ARG A 25 12.93 27.70 0.45
CA ARG A 25 12.23 26.91 -0.57
C ARG A 25 13.07 26.57 -1.82
N PRO A 26 13.69 27.54 -2.51
CA PRO A 26 14.52 27.24 -3.68
C PRO A 26 15.81 26.50 -3.30
N VAL A 27 16.38 26.78 -2.12
CA VAL A 27 17.59 26.13 -1.63
C VAL A 27 17.34 24.66 -1.34
N ALA A 28 16.23 24.33 -0.69
CA ALA A 28 15.83 22.95 -0.40
C ALA A 28 15.73 22.10 -1.66
N ARG A 29 15.17 22.65 -2.74
CA ARG A 29 15.08 21.97 -4.04
C ARG A 29 16.46 21.71 -4.67
N ARG A 30 17.42 22.63 -4.50
CA ARG A 30 18.79 22.46 -5.00
C ARG A 30 19.59 21.45 -4.18
N LEU A 31 19.39 21.41 -2.87
CA LEU A 31 20.08 20.51 -1.95
C LEU A 31 19.45 19.10 -1.89
N GLY A 32 18.32 18.89 -2.54
CA GLY A 32 17.60 17.61 -2.47
C GLY A 32 16.83 17.40 -1.16
N LEU A 33 16.71 18.43 -0.30
CA LEU A 33 15.93 18.42 0.95
C LEU A 33 14.42 18.55 0.65
N VAL A 34 13.91 17.60 -0.11
CA VAL A 34 12.54 17.57 -0.60
C VAL A 34 11.97 16.17 -0.41
N ASP A 35 10.75 16.11 0.09
CA ASP A 35 9.93 14.91 0.07
C ASP A 35 9.53 14.68 -1.38
N ARG A 36 10.16 13.70 -2.04
CA ARG A 36 9.77 13.28 -3.37
C ARG A 36 8.60 12.30 -3.22
N PRO A 37 7.51 12.44 -4.00
CA PRO A 37 6.44 11.46 -3.95
C PRO A 37 7.01 10.10 -4.34
N GLY A 38 7.05 9.20 -3.36
CA GLY A 38 7.49 7.82 -3.48
C GLY A 38 6.76 6.97 -2.45
N GLY A 39 6.08 5.92 -2.90
CA GLY A 39 5.42 4.90 -2.07
C GLY A 39 4.28 5.39 -1.15
N ARG A 40 4.60 6.04 -0.03
CA ARG A 40 3.73 6.14 1.16
C ARG A 40 3.08 7.51 1.40
N LYS A 41 3.47 8.58 0.69
CA LYS A 41 3.01 9.95 0.95
C LYS A 41 2.21 10.54 -0.23
N ARG A 42 0.96 10.94 0.06
CA ARG A 42 -0.09 11.36 -0.89
C ARG A 42 0.01 12.83 -1.31
N HIS A 43 1.15 13.30 -1.79
CA HIS A 43 1.27 14.67 -2.33
C HIS A 43 1.77 14.72 -3.77
N ARG A 44 1.27 15.68 -4.54
CA ARG A 44 1.75 15.96 -5.91
C ARG A 44 2.97 16.88 -5.84
N GLY A 45 4.07 16.45 -6.46
CA GLY A 45 5.32 17.22 -6.57
C GLY A 45 6.24 17.11 -5.34
N ALA A 46 7.51 17.49 -5.54
CA ALA A 46 8.52 17.49 -4.49
C ALA A 46 8.23 18.59 -3.44
N ILE A 47 7.81 18.19 -2.24
CA ILE A 47 7.50 19.12 -1.14
C ILE A 47 8.75 19.38 -0.30
N PRO A 48 9.20 20.63 -0.13
CA PRO A 48 10.36 20.95 0.70
C PRO A 48 10.19 20.54 2.18
N LEU A 49 11.18 19.83 2.73
CA LEU A 49 11.29 19.39 4.13
C LEU A 49 12.02 20.46 4.97
N ILE A 50 11.49 21.68 4.99
CA ILE A 50 12.14 22.84 5.63
C ILE A 50 11.38 23.43 6.80
N GLY A 51 10.18 22.94 7.08
CA GLY A 51 9.29 23.54 8.09
C GLY A 51 9.96 23.64 9.45
N GLY A 52 10.57 22.53 9.91
CA GLY A 52 11.33 22.45 11.16
C GLY A 52 12.41 23.51 11.29
N LEU A 53 13.28 23.57 10.29
CA LEU A 53 14.38 24.53 10.23
C LEU A 53 13.86 25.98 10.24
N CYS A 54 12.77 26.27 9.52
CA CYS A 54 12.22 27.63 9.42
C CYS A 54 11.69 28.13 10.78
N PHE A 55 10.86 27.34 11.48
CA PHE A 55 10.33 27.78 12.78
C PHE A 55 11.37 27.68 13.90
N PHE A 56 12.41 26.86 13.77
CA PHE A 56 13.57 26.89 14.65
C PHE A 56 14.34 28.21 14.55
N ILE A 57 14.64 28.67 13.33
CA ILE A 57 15.28 29.97 13.07
C ILE A 57 14.41 31.11 13.61
N GLY A 58 13.11 31.09 13.33
CA GLY A 58 12.16 32.07 13.87
C GLY A 58 12.19 32.12 15.40
N THR A 59 12.21 30.96 16.04
CA THR A 59 12.29 30.84 17.51
C THR A 59 13.61 31.39 18.06
N LEU A 60 14.75 31.06 17.45
CA LEU A 60 16.07 31.58 17.86
C LEU A 60 16.13 33.11 17.77
N VAL A 61 15.64 33.70 16.68
CA VAL A 61 15.64 35.16 16.49
C VAL A 61 14.67 35.83 17.47
N GLY A 62 13.48 35.27 17.67
CA GLY A 62 12.53 35.76 18.67
C GLY A 62 13.10 35.75 20.09
N LEU A 63 13.76 34.65 20.49
CA LEU A 63 14.42 34.54 21.79
C LEU A 63 15.58 35.51 21.95
N SER A 64 16.38 35.70 20.90
CA SER A 64 17.50 36.65 20.91
C SER A 64 17.01 38.08 21.13
N TYR A 65 15.83 38.43 20.61
CA TYR A 65 15.21 39.74 20.83
C TYR A 65 14.76 39.96 22.27
N VAL A 66 14.32 38.92 22.98
CA VAL A 66 13.99 39.02 24.42
C VAL A 66 15.22 39.46 25.23
N GLY A 67 16.42 39.05 24.82
CA GLY A 67 17.70 39.54 25.34
C GLY A 67 18.09 39.01 26.72
N TYR A 68 17.22 38.22 27.37
CA TYR A 68 17.50 37.53 28.62
C TYR A 68 16.90 36.12 28.58
N LEU A 69 17.76 35.11 28.66
CA LEU A 69 17.37 33.70 28.70
C LEU A 69 18.07 33.04 29.89
N ASP A 70 17.34 32.22 30.64
CA ASP A 70 17.95 31.40 31.68
C ASP A 70 18.82 30.30 31.07
N SER A 71 19.80 29.80 31.84
CA SER A 71 20.75 28.80 31.38
C SER A 71 20.07 27.53 30.87
N PHE A 72 18.92 27.15 31.44
CA PHE A 72 18.19 25.97 30.99
C PHE A 72 17.68 26.15 29.56
N VAL A 73 17.06 27.28 29.23
CA VAL A 73 16.61 27.57 27.86
C VAL A 73 17.79 27.59 26.88
N VAL A 74 18.95 28.15 27.27
CA VAL A 74 20.14 28.17 26.42
C VAL A 74 20.59 26.74 26.07
N TYR A 75 20.78 25.88 27.07
CA TYR A 75 21.21 24.50 26.83
C TYR A 75 20.13 23.64 26.15
N LEU A 76 18.85 23.92 26.41
CA LEU A 76 17.74 23.33 25.65
C LEU A 76 17.83 23.70 24.17
N MET A 77 18.12 24.96 23.84
CA MET A 77 18.28 25.41 22.45
C MET A 77 19.54 24.85 21.78
N VAL A 78 20.63 24.65 22.53
CA VAL A 78 21.83 23.95 22.02
C VAL A 78 21.50 22.49 21.69
N GLY A 79 20.83 21.78 22.60
CA GLY A 79 20.36 20.41 22.37
C GLY A 79 19.37 20.33 21.20
N ALA A 80 18.43 21.27 21.11
CA ALA A 80 17.49 21.38 20.02
C ALA A 80 18.20 21.64 18.68
N GLY A 81 19.28 22.44 18.66
CA GLY A 81 20.12 22.63 17.48
C GLY A 81 20.81 21.34 17.02
N LEU A 82 21.29 20.52 17.97
CA LEU A 82 21.84 19.19 17.66
C LEU A 82 20.77 18.27 17.05
N ILE A 83 19.56 18.26 17.62
CA ILE A 83 18.42 17.48 17.11
C ILE A 83 18.00 17.94 15.70
N VAL A 84 17.88 19.25 15.47
CA VAL A 84 17.55 19.80 14.14
C VAL A 84 18.62 19.45 13.12
N ALA A 85 19.90 19.58 13.47
CA ALA A 85 20.99 19.20 12.58
C ALA A 85 20.94 17.70 12.23
N ALA A 86 20.71 16.84 13.22
CA ALA A 86 20.57 15.41 13.02
C ALA A 86 19.36 15.06 12.14
N GLY A 87 18.21 15.70 12.38
CA GLY A 87 17.02 15.49 11.57
C GLY A 87 17.18 15.99 10.13
N VAL A 88 17.91 17.09 9.90
CA VAL A 88 18.23 17.52 8.52
C VAL A 88 19.16 16.53 7.82
N VAL A 89 20.12 15.94 8.55
CA VAL A 89 20.98 14.88 8.02
C VAL A 89 20.16 13.61 7.74
N ASP A 90 19.22 13.27 8.62
CA ASP A 90 18.30 12.14 8.44
C ASP A 90 17.40 12.32 7.22
N ASP A 91 16.82 13.51 7.03
CA ASP A 91 16.03 13.89 5.85
C ASP A 91 16.85 13.82 4.53
N LEU A 92 18.19 13.88 4.58
CA LEU A 92 19.08 13.81 3.41
C LEU A 92 19.68 12.42 3.15
N SER A 93 19.97 11.66 4.21
CA SER A 93 20.82 10.45 4.13
C SER A 93 20.26 9.23 4.86
N ASP A 94 19.05 9.30 5.41
CA ASP A 94 18.32 8.22 6.11
C ASP A 94 19.18 7.54 7.19
N LEU A 95 19.27 8.15 8.37
CA LEU A 95 20.14 7.65 9.43
C LEU A 95 19.61 6.35 10.01
N SER A 96 20.53 5.43 10.33
CA SER A 96 20.17 4.20 11.05
C SER A 96 19.48 4.51 12.38
N VAL A 97 18.55 3.65 12.80
CA VAL A 97 17.83 3.78 14.09
C VAL A 97 18.80 3.92 15.26
N ARG A 98 19.94 3.21 15.23
CA ARG A 98 20.96 3.28 16.30
C ARG A 98 21.65 4.64 16.35
N SER A 99 22.01 5.22 15.21
CA SER A 99 22.61 6.56 15.16
C SER A 99 21.63 7.62 15.62
N ARG A 100 20.35 7.52 15.24
CA ARG A 100 19.30 8.44 15.68
C ARG A 100 19.15 8.44 17.19
N LEU A 101 18.96 7.26 17.79
CA LEU A 101 18.84 7.10 19.24
C LEU A 101 20.09 7.56 19.99
N ALA A 102 21.29 7.34 19.43
CA ALA A 102 22.54 7.80 20.05
C ALA A 102 22.64 9.34 20.08
N ILE A 103 22.26 10.01 18.98
CA ILE A 103 22.27 11.48 18.92
C ILE A 103 21.22 12.07 19.85
N GLU A 104 20.01 11.49 19.89
CA GLU A 104 18.98 11.90 20.83
C GLU A 104 19.44 11.73 22.28
N ALA A 105 19.99 10.57 22.64
CA ALA A 105 20.53 10.34 23.99
C ALA A 105 21.66 11.31 24.35
N LEU A 106 22.52 11.66 23.39
CA LEU A 106 23.57 12.66 23.57
C LEU A 106 22.97 14.06 23.82
N ALA A 107 21.96 14.46 23.04
CA ALA A 107 21.27 15.74 23.22
C ALA A 107 20.59 15.83 24.59
N VAL A 108 19.93 14.76 25.04
CA VAL A 108 19.34 14.68 26.39
C VAL A 108 20.44 14.75 27.45
N GLY A 109 21.50 13.96 27.31
CA GLY A 109 22.63 13.93 28.24
C GLY A 109 23.31 15.28 28.39
N LEU A 110 23.43 16.06 27.30
CA LEU A 110 23.96 17.42 27.31
C LEU A 110 23.11 18.35 28.19
N VAL A 111 21.78 18.33 28.05
CA VAL A 111 20.90 19.17 28.86
C VAL A 111 20.95 18.75 30.34
N ILE A 112 20.96 17.45 30.63
CA ILE A 112 21.12 16.95 32.01
C ILE A 112 22.45 17.40 32.60
N ALA A 113 23.57 17.21 31.90
CA ALA A 113 24.91 17.52 32.41
C ALA A 113 25.10 19.02 32.64
N ALA A 114 24.55 19.86 31.76
CA ALA A 114 24.73 21.31 31.84
C ALA A 114 23.78 22.00 32.84
N THR A 115 22.59 21.43 33.07
CA THR A 115 21.54 22.09 33.86
C THR A 115 21.22 21.37 35.17
N GLY A 116 21.55 20.08 35.28
CA GLY A 116 21.20 19.24 36.43
C GLY A 116 19.72 18.83 36.47
N PHE A 117 18.90 19.22 35.49
CA PHE A 117 17.49 18.85 35.46
C PHE A 117 17.29 17.45 34.88
N TYR A 118 16.52 16.64 35.60
CA TYR A 118 16.05 15.33 35.18
C TYR A 118 14.77 14.98 35.98
N VAL A 119 14.07 13.91 35.62
CA VAL A 119 12.91 13.41 36.36
C VAL A 119 13.35 12.81 37.70
N ASP A 120 13.39 13.62 38.75
CA ASP A 120 13.83 13.22 40.10
C ASP A 120 12.67 12.82 41.03
N ASP A 121 11.45 13.20 40.67
CA ASP A 121 10.21 13.04 41.44
C ASP A 121 9.03 12.70 40.50
N LEU A 122 8.22 11.70 40.86
CA LEU A 122 7.00 11.32 40.12
C LEU A 122 5.72 11.90 40.74
N GLY A 123 5.84 12.77 41.74
CA GLY A 123 4.69 13.33 42.44
C GLY A 123 4.12 12.39 43.51
N GLN A 124 2.88 12.69 43.92
CA GLN A 124 2.15 12.03 45.01
C GLN A 124 1.23 10.92 44.50
N LEU A 125 1.82 9.87 43.91
CA LEU A 125 1.07 8.79 43.26
C LEU A 125 0.42 7.80 44.25
N LEU A 126 1.03 7.57 45.40
CA LEU A 126 0.63 6.57 46.41
C LEU A 126 0.50 7.20 47.80
N GLY A 127 -0.44 8.13 47.95
CA GLY A 127 -0.66 8.90 49.18
C GLY A 127 0.15 10.20 49.24
N GLU A 128 0.31 10.77 50.43
CA GLU A 128 0.93 12.09 50.64
C GLU A 128 2.45 12.12 50.38
N GLN A 129 3.09 10.96 50.32
CA GLN A 129 4.54 10.84 50.12
C GLN A 129 4.91 10.95 48.64
N ARG A 130 5.88 11.83 48.34
CA ARG A 130 6.41 11.98 46.97
C ARG A 130 7.38 10.87 46.62
N MET A 131 7.23 10.27 45.45
CA MET A 131 8.09 9.17 44.98
C MET A 131 9.34 9.71 44.28
N ARG A 132 10.51 9.55 44.93
CA ARG A 132 11.81 9.99 44.41
C ARG A 132 12.54 8.88 43.65
N LEU A 133 13.14 9.21 42.51
CA LEU A 133 13.87 8.25 41.65
C LEU A 133 15.38 8.26 41.86
N TRP A 134 15.93 9.29 42.52
CA TRP A 134 17.37 9.40 42.74
C TRP A 134 18.13 9.26 41.41
N LEU A 135 19.19 8.44 41.35
CA LEU A 135 19.99 8.26 40.14
C LEU A 135 19.23 7.53 39.01
N LEU A 136 18.18 6.76 39.31
CA LEU A 136 17.32 6.14 38.29
C LEU A 136 16.52 7.18 37.50
N GLY A 137 16.44 8.42 37.99
CA GLY A 137 15.79 9.51 37.26
C GLY A 137 16.45 9.83 35.93
N VAL A 138 17.78 9.68 35.82
CA VAL A 138 18.53 9.94 34.58
C VAL A 138 18.12 9.00 33.43
N PRO A 139 18.21 7.66 33.56
CA PRO A 139 17.77 6.77 32.48
C PRO A 139 16.27 6.90 32.20
N VAL A 140 15.43 7.15 33.21
CA VAL A 140 13.99 7.43 33.01
C VAL A 140 13.78 8.69 32.18
N THR A 141 14.55 9.75 32.42
CA THR A 141 14.49 10.99 31.63
C THR A 141 14.88 10.75 30.18
N ILE A 142 15.97 10.01 29.94
CA ILE A 142 16.40 9.66 28.58
C ILE A 142 15.30 8.91 27.84
N VAL A 143 14.73 7.88 28.45
CA VAL A 143 13.64 7.09 27.85
C VAL A 143 12.39 7.94 27.64
N ALA A 144 12.03 8.81 28.59
CA ALA A 144 10.85 9.66 28.49
C ALA A 144 10.98 10.70 27.36
N VAL A 145 12.14 11.37 27.26
CA VAL A 145 12.39 12.36 26.21
C VAL A 145 12.44 11.70 24.84
N ILE A 146 13.21 10.63 24.67
CA ILE A 146 13.26 9.87 23.41
C ILE A 146 11.88 9.32 23.04
N GLY A 147 11.15 8.78 24.02
CA GLY A 147 9.79 8.28 23.82
C GLY A 147 8.84 9.36 23.29
N LEU A 148 8.90 10.58 23.84
CA LEU A 148 8.06 11.68 23.38
C LEU A 148 8.52 12.26 22.03
N VAL A 149 9.83 12.34 21.78
CA VAL A 149 10.40 12.68 20.46
C VAL A 149 9.84 11.73 19.39
N ASN A 150 9.93 10.43 19.63
CA ASN A 150 9.42 9.43 18.71
C ASN A 150 7.88 9.48 18.59
N ALA A 151 7.15 9.75 19.67
CA ALA A 151 5.69 9.89 19.64
C ALA A 151 5.24 11.05 18.73
N PHE A 152 5.91 12.21 18.78
CA PHE A 152 5.62 13.32 17.86
C PHE A 152 6.07 13.02 16.43
N ASN A 153 7.19 12.31 16.23
CA ASN A 153 7.62 11.89 14.90
C ASN A 153 6.59 10.96 14.23
N MET A 154 5.99 10.05 15.00
CA MET A 154 4.95 9.12 14.50
C MET A 154 3.59 9.80 14.20
N LEU A 155 3.33 11.00 14.74
CA LEU A 155 2.10 11.74 14.48
C LEU A 155 2.08 12.48 13.14
N ASP A 156 3.24 12.69 12.49
CA ASP A 156 3.34 13.45 11.23
C ASP A 156 2.93 12.62 10.00
N GLY A 157 1.72 12.04 10.04
CA GLY A 157 1.18 11.16 9.01
C GLY A 157 0.11 11.79 8.09
N ILE A 158 -0.43 12.95 8.46
CA ILE A 158 -1.36 13.75 7.63
C ILE A 158 -1.03 15.24 7.77
N ASP A 159 -1.27 16.00 6.69
CA ASP A 159 -1.05 17.45 6.66
C ASP A 159 -1.69 18.14 7.88
N GLY A 160 -0.89 18.93 8.59
CA GLY A 160 -1.30 19.76 9.73
C GLY A 160 -1.36 19.05 11.08
N LEU A 161 -1.26 17.72 11.15
CA LEU A 161 -1.52 16.99 12.40
C LEU A 161 -0.46 17.22 13.48
N ALA A 162 0.81 16.92 13.19
CA ALA A 162 1.88 17.10 14.17
C ALA A 162 2.03 18.58 14.59
N GLY A 163 1.88 19.52 13.65
CA GLY A 163 1.91 20.96 13.94
C GLY A 163 0.74 21.42 14.82
N SER A 164 -0.49 21.00 14.52
CA SER A 164 -1.67 21.37 15.32
C SER A 164 -1.62 20.73 16.70
N MET A 165 -1.20 19.46 16.81
CA MET A 165 -1.07 18.78 18.10
C MET A 165 0.02 19.42 18.97
N ALA A 166 1.14 19.85 18.38
CA ALA A 166 2.15 20.62 19.10
C ALA A 166 1.58 21.92 19.66
N MET A 167 0.81 22.67 18.86
CA MET A 167 0.16 23.90 19.31
C MET A 167 -0.86 23.63 20.43
N VAL A 168 -1.62 22.53 20.37
CA VAL A 168 -2.50 22.10 21.47
C VAL A 168 -1.70 21.81 22.74
N SER A 169 -0.59 21.07 22.63
CA SER A 169 0.29 20.78 23.78
C SER A 169 0.92 22.04 24.38
N ILE A 170 1.39 22.96 23.54
CA ILE A 170 1.92 24.26 24.00
C ILE A 170 0.82 25.04 24.72
N ALA A 171 -0.37 25.17 24.13
CA ALA A 171 -1.49 25.88 24.73
C ALA A 171 -1.92 25.24 26.07
N ALA A 172 -1.92 23.91 26.16
CA ALA A 172 -2.17 23.19 27.40
C ALA A 172 -1.11 23.51 28.46
N ILE A 173 0.18 23.43 28.12
CA ILE A 173 1.26 23.76 29.07
C ILE A 173 1.12 25.20 29.58
N LEU A 174 0.87 26.16 28.68
CA LEU A 174 0.66 27.57 29.05
C LEU A 174 -0.57 27.77 29.93
N LEU A 175 -1.63 26.99 29.71
CA LEU A 175 -2.87 27.03 30.50
C LEU A 175 -2.69 26.44 31.90
N PHE A 176 -1.98 25.31 32.02
CA PHE A 176 -1.72 24.65 33.30
C PHE A 176 -0.66 25.36 34.14
N ALA A 177 0.28 26.05 33.50
CA ALA A 177 1.36 26.73 34.19
C ALA A 177 0.83 27.69 35.25
N GLN A 178 1.07 27.34 36.52
CA GLN A 178 0.53 28.10 37.64
C GLN A 178 1.17 29.49 37.74
N PRO A 179 0.38 30.55 38.00
CA PRO A 179 0.89 31.87 38.31
C PRO A 179 1.80 31.82 39.55
N GLY A 180 2.93 32.53 39.48
CA GLY A 180 3.93 32.59 40.54
C GLY A 180 5.19 33.28 40.02
N GLY A 181 6.03 33.84 40.90
CA GLY A 181 7.35 34.43 40.58
C GLY A 181 7.49 35.17 39.23
N GLY A 182 8.71 35.22 38.71
CA GLY A 182 8.93 35.57 37.28
C GLY A 182 8.51 34.42 36.37
N ALA A 183 8.14 34.71 35.12
CA ALA A 183 7.84 33.67 34.13
C ALA A 183 9.13 32.89 33.81
N PRO A 184 9.17 31.55 33.98
CA PRO A 184 10.31 30.76 33.54
C PRO A 184 10.55 30.97 32.04
N GLY A 185 11.81 31.04 31.60
CA GLY A 185 12.13 31.29 30.19
C GLY A 185 11.55 30.23 29.25
N VAL A 186 11.33 29.01 29.74
CA VAL A 186 10.62 27.95 29.01
C VAL A 186 9.22 28.37 28.56
N LEU A 187 8.44 29.07 29.40
CA LEU A 187 7.12 29.55 28.98
C LEU A 187 7.21 30.60 27.87
N LEU A 188 8.24 31.46 27.92
CA LEU A 188 8.52 32.43 26.86
C LEU A 188 8.92 31.73 25.55
N LEU A 189 9.81 30.73 25.63
CA LEU A 189 10.19 29.87 24.52
C LEU A 189 8.96 29.22 23.88
N LEU A 190 8.08 28.61 24.67
CA LEU A 190 6.88 27.96 24.15
C LEU A 190 5.92 28.94 23.47
N GLN A 191 5.74 30.14 24.03
CA GLN A 191 4.92 31.17 23.40
C GLN A 191 5.52 31.70 22.08
N ILE A 192 6.84 31.86 22.02
CA ILE A 192 7.54 32.27 20.80
C ILE A 192 7.48 31.15 19.75
N LEU A 193 7.69 29.90 20.14
CA LEU A 193 7.58 28.74 19.27
C LEU A 193 6.17 28.59 18.72
N PHE A 194 5.14 28.78 19.55
CA PHE A 194 3.74 28.78 19.10
C PHE A 194 3.52 29.79 17.97
N ALA A 195 4.01 31.02 18.13
CA ALA A 195 3.92 32.06 17.10
C ALA A 195 4.74 31.72 15.85
N ALA A 196 5.94 31.17 16.02
CA ALA A 196 6.82 30.74 14.94
C ALA A 196 6.21 29.61 14.10
N MET A 197 5.36 28.76 14.67
CA MET A 197 4.72 27.64 13.98
C MET A 197 3.50 28.04 13.12
N ILE A 198 2.89 29.21 13.37
CA ILE A 198 1.68 29.65 12.65
C ILE A 198 1.91 29.72 11.13
N PRO A 199 2.96 30.41 10.61
CA PRO A 199 3.22 30.45 9.17
C PRO A 199 3.45 29.07 8.56
N TYR A 200 4.17 28.20 9.28
CA TYR A 200 4.40 26.82 8.86
C TYR A 200 3.07 26.07 8.71
N LEU A 201 2.20 26.12 9.72
CA LEU A 201 0.94 25.39 9.72
C LEU A 201 0.02 25.85 8.58
N CYS A 202 -0.06 27.16 8.32
CA CYS A 202 -0.82 27.71 7.21
C CYS A 202 -0.34 27.17 5.85
N VAL A 203 0.98 27.21 5.60
CA VAL A 203 1.56 26.73 4.34
C VAL A 203 1.49 25.21 4.21
N ASN A 204 1.65 24.48 5.32
CA ASN A 204 1.51 23.02 5.36
C ASN A 204 0.09 22.56 4.99
N LEU A 205 -0.93 23.28 5.45
CA LEU A 205 -2.34 23.06 5.07
C LEU A 205 -2.69 23.52 3.64
N GLY A 206 -1.74 24.15 2.94
CA GLY A 206 -1.88 24.57 1.54
C GLY A 206 -2.34 26.01 1.32
N TRP A 207 -2.36 26.86 2.36
CA TRP A 207 -2.70 28.28 2.22
C TRP A 207 -1.45 29.14 1.95
N PRO A 208 -1.53 30.20 1.12
CA PRO A 208 -2.67 30.60 0.29
C PRO A 208 -2.72 29.91 -1.08
N ASP A 209 -1.57 29.54 -1.65
CA ASP A 209 -1.46 29.23 -3.10
C ASP A 209 -1.40 27.72 -3.40
N GLY A 210 -1.79 26.84 -2.47
CA GLY A 210 -1.72 25.38 -2.62
C GLY A 210 -0.31 24.78 -2.55
N ARG A 211 0.74 25.61 -2.56
CA ARG A 211 2.14 25.18 -2.44
C ARG A 211 2.43 24.81 -0.99
N LYS A 212 2.71 23.53 -0.73
CA LYS A 212 2.95 23.01 0.62
C LYS A 212 4.43 23.02 1.03
N ILE A 213 4.68 22.91 2.32
CA ILE A 213 5.97 22.56 2.94
C ILE A 213 5.70 21.54 4.03
N PHE A 214 6.66 20.67 4.28
CA PHE A 214 6.61 19.70 5.37
C PHE A 214 7.65 20.03 6.41
N MET A 215 7.41 19.61 7.66
CA MET A 215 8.35 19.88 8.74
C MET A 215 9.62 19.03 8.67
N GLY A 216 9.52 17.82 8.09
CA GLY A 216 10.60 16.83 8.04
C GLY A 216 10.89 16.22 9.41
N ASP A 217 11.76 15.20 9.45
CA ASP A 217 12.18 14.57 10.71
C ASP A 217 12.88 15.61 11.61
N ALA A 218 13.53 16.62 11.03
CA ALA A 218 14.07 17.77 11.78
C ALA A 218 13.02 18.54 12.59
N GLY A 219 11.82 18.73 12.05
CA GLY A 219 10.78 19.53 12.70
C GLY A 219 9.99 18.76 13.76
N SER A 220 9.63 17.51 13.47
CA SER A 220 8.87 16.65 14.37
C SER A 220 9.70 16.26 15.62
N THR A 221 10.99 15.94 15.43
CA THR A 221 11.90 15.62 16.54
C THR A 221 12.21 16.84 17.40
N LEU A 222 12.39 18.02 16.79
CA LEU A 222 12.53 19.29 17.50
C LEU A 222 11.32 19.57 18.41
N ILE A 223 10.10 19.43 17.88
CA ILE A 223 8.86 19.64 18.63
C ILE A 223 8.81 18.69 19.84
N GLY A 224 9.03 17.40 19.61
CA GLY A 224 9.00 16.41 20.67
C GLY A 224 10.07 16.67 21.74
N PHE A 225 11.28 17.07 21.35
CA PHE A 225 12.37 17.38 22.26
C PHE A 225 12.08 18.61 23.14
N VAL A 226 11.62 19.71 22.53
CA VAL A 226 11.28 20.94 23.27
C VAL A 226 10.10 20.72 24.20
N LEU A 227 9.05 20.01 23.76
CA LEU A 227 7.90 19.71 24.61
C LEU A 227 8.25 18.78 25.76
N ALA A 228 9.06 17.74 25.54
CA ALA A 228 9.51 16.82 26.58
C ALA A 228 10.26 17.56 27.68
N TRP A 229 11.26 18.36 27.31
CA TRP A 229 12.03 19.14 28.27
C TRP A 229 11.19 20.20 28.96
N SER A 230 10.23 20.80 28.26
CA SER A 230 9.36 21.80 28.85
C SER A 230 8.48 21.22 29.95
N VAL A 231 7.85 20.07 29.71
CA VAL A 231 7.00 19.43 30.74
C VAL A 231 7.84 18.93 31.92
N ILE A 232 9.02 18.33 31.66
CA ILE A 232 9.94 17.84 32.71
C ILE A 232 10.46 19.01 33.56
N TYR A 233 10.88 20.10 32.95
CA TYR A 233 11.38 21.28 33.67
C TYR A 233 10.28 21.94 34.50
N LEU A 234 9.10 22.14 33.93
CA LEU A 234 7.98 22.77 34.64
C LEU A 234 7.42 21.89 35.77
N SER A 235 7.50 20.56 35.63
CA SER A 235 7.10 19.61 36.66
C SER A 235 8.17 19.35 37.72
N HIS A 236 9.40 19.79 37.50
CA HIS A 236 10.48 19.59 38.45
C HIS A 236 10.21 20.33 39.76
N ARG A 237 10.52 19.70 40.90
CA ARG A 237 10.18 20.22 42.23
C ARG A 237 10.72 21.62 42.55
N SER A 238 11.86 22.00 41.97
CA SER A 238 12.47 23.32 42.19
C SER A 238 11.76 24.44 41.41
N VAL A 239 11.01 24.08 40.37
CA VAL A 239 10.29 25.01 39.49
C VAL A 239 8.81 25.04 39.86
N GLY A 240 8.21 23.86 40.05
CA GLY A 240 6.89 23.68 40.66
C GLY A 240 5.74 24.39 39.94
N ARG A 241 5.78 24.44 38.60
CA ARG A 241 4.75 25.14 37.79
C ARG A 241 3.67 24.22 37.25
N LEU A 242 3.96 22.93 37.21
CA LEU A 242 3.12 21.87 36.70
C LEU A 242 3.21 20.68 37.67
N ALA A 243 2.13 19.95 37.93
CA ALA A 243 2.28 18.67 38.61
C ALA A 243 2.83 17.61 37.63
N PRO A 244 3.61 16.60 38.07
CA PRO A 244 4.09 15.54 37.18
C PRO A 244 2.97 14.81 36.42
N VAL A 245 1.79 14.65 37.03
CA VAL A 245 0.62 14.05 36.38
C VAL A 245 0.02 14.96 35.30
N ASP A 246 0.01 16.27 35.52
CA ASP A 246 -0.52 17.26 34.56
C ASP A 246 0.29 17.26 33.25
N ALA A 247 1.59 16.95 33.31
CA ALA A 247 2.45 16.78 32.15
C ALA A 247 1.88 15.73 31.17
N LEU A 248 1.34 14.61 31.68
CA LEU A 248 0.74 13.56 30.85
C LEU A 248 -0.48 14.06 30.08
N TRP A 249 -1.30 14.91 30.70
CA TRP A 249 -2.49 15.49 30.07
C TRP A 249 -2.14 16.49 28.96
N CYS A 250 -1.04 17.23 29.10
CA CYS A 250 -0.58 18.18 28.09
C CYS A 250 -0.15 17.52 26.77
N VAL A 251 0.32 16.27 26.83
CA VAL A 251 0.80 15.50 25.65
C VAL A 251 0.05 14.17 25.48
N ALA A 252 -1.20 14.13 25.97
CA ALA A 252 -1.97 12.89 26.11
C ALA A 252 -2.10 12.10 24.81
N VAL A 253 -2.54 12.73 23.71
CA VAL A 253 -2.78 12.04 22.43
C VAL A 253 -1.50 11.38 21.87
N PRO A 254 -0.36 12.08 21.69
CA PRO A 254 0.88 11.45 21.25
C PRO A 254 1.26 10.25 22.11
N VAL A 255 1.25 10.42 23.44
CA VAL A 255 1.66 9.36 24.37
C VAL A 255 0.70 8.16 24.32
N MET A 256 -0.61 8.42 24.36
CA MET A 256 -1.64 7.38 24.32
C MET A 256 -1.61 6.59 23.01
N ASP A 257 -1.42 7.26 21.87
CA ASP A 257 -1.38 6.59 20.56
C ASP A 257 -0.16 5.67 20.45
N THR A 258 1.02 6.15 20.83
CA THR A 258 2.25 5.35 20.83
C THR A 258 2.13 4.15 21.78
N LEU A 259 1.62 4.35 23.00
CA LEU A 259 1.41 3.25 23.95
C LEU A 259 0.38 2.24 23.45
N ALA A 260 -0.71 2.68 22.82
CA ALA A 260 -1.72 1.79 22.28
C ALA A 260 -1.20 0.94 21.11
N VAL A 261 -0.39 1.54 20.22
CA VAL A 261 0.27 0.82 19.14
C VAL A 261 1.24 -0.23 19.70
N MET A 262 2.08 0.14 20.67
CA MET A 262 3.00 -0.80 21.32
C MET A 262 2.26 -1.96 21.98
N TYR A 263 1.17 -1.68 22.72
CA TYR A 263 0.34 -2.70 23.34
C TYR A 263 -0.28 -3.67 22.32
N ARG A 264 -0.87 -3.16 21.24
CA ARG A 264 -1.46 -3.98 20.17
C ARG A 264 -0.42 -4.91 19.55
N ARG A 265 0.81 -4.43 19.32
CA ARG A 265 1.91 -5.25 18.77
C ARG A 265 2.35 -6.36 19.70
N ILE A 266 2.53 -6.05 20.98
CA ILE A 266 2.93 -7.05 21.99
C ILE A 266 1.89 -8.16 22.09
N ARG A 267 0.59 -7.84 22.04
CA ARG A 267 -0.50 -8.83 22.02
C ARG A 267 -0.52 -9.73 20.79
N LEU A 268 0.06 -9.29 19.68
CA LEU A 268 0.18 -10.05 18.43
C LEU A 268 1.54 -10.77 18.29
N GLY A 269 2.35 -10.80 19.35
CA GLY A 269 3.69 -11.41 19.32
C GLY A 269 4.72 -10.67 18.45
N ARG A 270 4.42 -9.42 18.06
CA ARG A 270 5.30 -8.58 17.21
C ARG A 270 6.16 -7.66 18.07
N SER A 271 7.36 -7.34 17.57
CA SER A 271 8.25 -6.36 18.22
C SER A 271 7.59 -4.98 18.32
N PRO A 272 7.67 -4.29 19.47
CA PRO A 272 7.10 -2.96 19.65
C PRO A 272 7.83 -1.88 18.83
N PHE A 273 9.04 -2.16 18.31
CA PHE A 273 9.88 -1.20 17.60
C PHE A 273 9.80 -1.28 16.06
N LYS A 274 9.01 -2.20 15.48
CA LYS A 274 8.82 -2.26 14.02
C LYS A 274 7.83 -1.18 13.54
N PRO A 275 8.08 -0.44 12.45
CA PRO A 275 7.11 0.52 11.89
C PRO A 275 5.78 -0.14 11.49
N ASP A 276 4.64 0.53 11.68
CA ASP A 276 3.29 -0.03 11.36
C ASP A 276 2.30 1.10 10.99
N ARG A 277 1.16 0.75 10.39
CA ARG A 277 0.06 1.68 10.00
C ARG A 277 -1.07 1.74 11.04
N GLN A 278 -0.84 1.32 12.27
CA GLN A 278 -1.88 1.25 13.31
C GLN A 278 -2.05 2.52 14.16
N HIS A 279 -1.56 3.67 13.69
CA HIS A 279 -1.72 4.95 14.38
C HIS A 279 -3.14 5.50 14.25
N LEU A 280 -3.57 6.31 15.22
CA LEU A 280 -4.93 6.87 15.28
C LEU A 280 -5.39 7.50 13.94
N HIS A 281 -4.52 8.26 13.28
CA HIS A 281 -4.86 8.92 12.02
C HIS A 281 -5.11 7.92 10.88
N HIS A 282 -4.31 6.85 10.77
CA HIS A 282 -4.55 5.79 9.80
C HIS A 282 -5.84 5.03 10.11
N LEU A 283 -6.09 4.71 11.38
CA LEU A 283 -7.32 4.04 11.79
C LEU A 283 -8.59 4.84 11.45
N LEU A 284 -8.55 6.17 11.57
CA LEU A 284 -9.66 7.04 11.18
C LEU A 284 -9.83 7.12 9.65
N LEU A 285 -8.73 7.20 8.90
CA LEU A 285 -8.76 7.16 7.43
C LEU A 285 -9.31 5.82 6.92
N ASP A 286 -8.89 4.70 7.53
CA ASP A 286 -9.34 3.33 7.22
C ASP A 286 -10.80 3.08 7.67
N ALA A 287 -11.35 3.93 8.52
CA ALA A 287 -12.78 3.97 8.82
C ALA A 287 -13.59 4.81 7.80
N GLY A 288 -12.90 5.49 6.89
CA GLY A 288 -13.48 6.27 5.79
C GLY A 288 -13.60 7.78 6.08
N LEU A 289 -12.94 8.32 7.11
CA LEU A 289 -12.88 9.77 7.31
C LEU A 289 -11.94 10.41 6.29
N THR A 290 -12.24 11.65 5.89
CA THR A 290 -11.31 12.45 5.08
C THR A 290 -10.12 12.92 5.92
N PRO A 291 -8.94 13.23 5.33
CA PRO A 291 -7.79 13.71 6.09
C PRO A 291 -8.07 14.96 6.95
N ARG A 292 -8.87 15.90 6.44
CA ARG A 292 -9.29 17.09 7.20
C ARG A 292 -10.23 16.76 8.36
N ALA A 293 -11.17 15.83 8.15
CA ALA A 293 -12.05 15.38 9.23
C ALA A 293 -11.27 14.64 10.32
N ALA A 294 -10.31 13.78 9.94
CA ALA A 294 -9.42 13.09 10.88
C ALA A 294 -8.56 14.10 11.67
N LEU A 295 -8.00 15.11 11.01
CA LEU A 295 -7.26 16.20 11.66
C LEU A 295 -8.11 16.90 12.72
N VAL A 296 -9.31 17.38 12.35
CA VAL A 296 -10.21 18.09 13.28
C VAL A 296 -10.59 17.19 14.45
N ALA A 297 -10.92 15.92 14.20
CA ALA A 297 -11.29 14.98 15.25
C ALA A 297 -10.15 14.75 16.25
N ILE A 298 -8.91 14.57 15.77
CA ILE A 298 -7.75 14.33 16.65
C ILE A 298 -7.41 15.60 17.44
N VAL A 299 -7.44 16.78 16.82
CA VAL A 299 -7.19 18.07 17.50
C VAL A 299 -8.26 18.35 18.56
N ALA A 300 -9.54 18.07 18.25
CA ALA A 300 -10.64 18.20 19.20
C ALA A 300 -10.48 17.24 20.38
N ALA A 301 -10.11 15.98 20.11
CA ALA A 301 -9.83 14.99 21.16
C ALA A 301 -8.65 15.41 22.05
N GLY A 302 -7.55 15.91 21.45
CA GLY A 302 -6.40 16.43 22.19
C GLY A 302 -6.76 17.61 23.09
N THR A 303 -7.55 18.54 22.55
CA THR A 303 -8.04 19.70 23.32
C THR A 303 -8.95 19.26 24.46
N ALA A 304 -9.88 18.34 24.21
CA ALA A 304 -10.78 17.82 25.22
C ALA A 304 -10.03 17.11 26.36
N LEU A 305 -9.04 16.28 26.04
CA LEU A 305 -8.21 15.60 27.04
C LEU A 305 -7.41 16.61 27.89
N ALA A 306 -6.83 17.63 27.26
CA ALA A 306 -6.14 18.70 27.99
C ALA A 306 -7.09 19.45 28.94
N LEU A 307 -8.32 19.74 28.51
CA LEU A 307 -9.32 20.41 29.35
C LEU A 307 -9.81 19.52 30.50
N VAL A 308 -9.95 18.21 30.28
CA VAL A 308 -10.26 17.24 31.35
C VAL A 308 -9.15 17.23 32.39
N GLY A 309 -7.88 17.13 31.96
CA GLY A 309 -6.74 17.25 32.86
C GLY A 309 -6.75 18.57 33.62
N TYR A 310 -7.05 19.68 32.93
CA TYR A 310 -7.08 21.00 33.55
C TYR A 310 -8.18 21.08 34.62
N ALA A 311 -9.34 20.49 34.38
CA ALA A 311 -10.43 20.42 35.36
C ALA A 311 -10.05 19.56 36.58
N LEU A 312 -9.20 18.55 36.40
CA LEU A 312 -8.70 17.68 37.47
C LEU A 312 -7.48 18.23 38.22
N ARG A 313 -6.87 19.33 37.77
CA ARG A 313 -5.62 19.87 38.34
C ARG A 313 -5.68 20.21 39.85
N SER A 314 -6.88 20.48 40.37
CA SER A 314 -7.11 20.79 41.79
C SER A 314 -7.43 19.54 42.62
N ALA A 315 -7.63 18.39 41.98
CA ALA A 315 -7.81 17.12 42.66
C ALA A 315 -6.45 16.52 43.08
N PRO A 316 -6.41 15.54 44.00
CA PRO A 316 -5.18 14.82 44.30
C PRO A 316 -4.55 14.21 43.04
N GLU A 317 -3.22 14.24 42.93
CA GLU A 317 -2.49 13.77 41.74
C GLU A 317 -2.84 12.32 41.37
N ALA A 318 -3.08 11.46 42.37
CA ALA A 318 -3.54 10.08 42.17
C ALA A 318 -4.88 10.00 41.41
N VAL A 319 -5.82 10.93 41.64
CA VAL A 319 -7.10 10.98 40.92
C VAL A 319 -6.85 11.32 39.45
N GLY A 320 -5.99 12.30 39.19
CA GLY A 320 -5.58 12.66 37.83
C GLY A 320 -4.91 11.48 37.11
N LEU A 321 -4.05 10.72 37.80
CA LEU A 321 -3.37 9.56 37.25
C LEU A 321 -4.35 8.41 36.95
N ILE A 322 -5.25 8.09 37.88
CA ILE A 322 -6.25 7.05 37.72
C ILE A 322 -7.19 7.41 36.56
N ALA A 323 -7.61 8.67 36.46
CA ALA A 323 -8.42 9.15 35.34
C ALA A 323 -7.69 9.01 34.01
N PHE A 324 -6.41 9.38 33.94
CA PHE A 324 -5.59 9.22 32.73
C PHE A 324 -5.47 7.73 32.35
N ALA A 325 -5.16 6.86 33.31
CA ALA A 325 -5.04 5.43 33.10
C ALA A 325 -6.37 4.79 32.65
N ALA A 326 -7.51 5.22 33.21
CA ALA A 326 -8.83 4.77 32.80
C ALA A 326 -9.15 5.19 31.36
N VAL A 327 -8.85 6.44 30.99
CA VAL A 327 -9.03 6.95 29.63
C VAL A 327 -8.10 6.24 28.65
N LEU A 328 -6.84 5.97 29.01
CA LEU A 328 -5.91 5.17 28.22
C LEU A 328 -6.42 3.74 28.02
N ALA A 329 -6.90 3.08 29.08
CA ALA A 329 -7.48 1.75 28.97
C ALA A 329 -8.73 1.73 28.08
N ALA A 330 -9.61 2.72 28.22
CA ALA A 330 -10.77 2.90 27.36
C ALA A 330 -10.38 3.13 25.90
N TYR A 331 -9.33 3.92 25.63
CA TYR A 331 -8.79 4.14 24.30
C TYR A 331 -8.24 2.84 23.70
N VAL A 332 -7.38 2.11 24.44
CA VAL A 332 -6.74 0.88 23.98
C VAL A 332 -7.76 -0.24 23.70
N LEU A 333 -8.77 -0.40 24.57
CA LEU A 333 -9.75 -1.49 24.48
C LEU A 333 -10.98 -1.13 23.62
N GLY A 334 -11.38 0.15 23.62
CA GLY A 334 -12.61 0.64 23.00
C GLY A 334 -12.45 1.08 21.55
N LEU A 335 -11.28 1.59 21.15
CA LEU A 335 -11.05 2.13 19.80
C LEU A 335 -11.37 1.11 18.67
N PRO A 336 -10.96 -0.18 18.74
CA PRO A 336 -11.29 -1.15 17.70
C PRO A 336 -12.80 -1.38 17.55
N LYS A 337 -13.54 -1.39 18.67
CA LYS A 337 -15.00 -1.58 18.68
C LYS A 337 -15.72 -0.36 18.12
N LEU A 338 -15.26 0.84 18.49
CA LEU A 338 -15.80 2.11 18.00
C LEU A 338 -15.61 2.25 16.49
N LEU A 339 -14.43 1.89 15.97
CA LEU A 339 -14.15 1.93 14.53
C LEU A 339 -14.99 0.90 13.76
N GLY A 340 -15.29 -0.27 14.35
CA GLY A 340 -16.25 -1.23 13.80
C GLY A 340 -17.65 -0.63 13.63
N LEU A 341 -18.14 0.12 14.64
CA LEU A 341 -19.42 0.83 14.59
C LEU A 341 -19.44 1.94 13.51
N VAL A 342 -18.36 2.72 13.40
CA VAL A 342 -18.23 3.76 12.38
C VAL A 342 -18.25 3.17 10.96
N ARG A 343 -17.69 1.97 10.76
CA ARG A 343 -17.75 1.25 9.48
C ARG A 343 -19.16 0.83 9.10
N MET A 344 -20.04 0.56 10.07
CA MET A 344 -21.43 0.11 9.86
C MET A 344 -22.43 1.23 9.52
N LEU A 345 -22.06 2.51 9.61
CA LEU A 345 -22.98 3.62 9.30
C LEU A 345 -23.17 3.81 7.77
N PRO A 346 -24.39 3.98 7.24
CA PRO A 346 -24.61 4.19 5.80
C PRO A 346 -23.86 5.42 5.25
N ARG A 347 -23.28 5.33 4.04
CA ARG A 347 -22.52 6.41 3.37
C ARG A 347 -23.29 7.74 3.25
N ALA A 348 -24.62 7.69 3.20
CA ALA A 348 -25.49 8.87 3.03
C ALA A 348 -25.43 9.88 4.20
N ALA A 349 -25.03 9.46 5.41
CA ALA A 349 -24.87 10.36 6.55
C ALA A 349 -23.45 10.99 6.65
N ARG A 350 -22.50 10.62 5.78
CA ARG A 350 -21.06 10.88 5.98
C ARG A 350 -20.53 12.18 5.35
N VAL A 351 -21.35 13.03 4.73
CA VAL A 351 -20.90 14.31 4.12
C VAL A 351 -21.79 15.53 4.44
N SER A 352 -22.90 15.41 5.19
CA SER A 352 -23.83 16.53 5.30
C SER A 352 -23.41 17.67 6.25
N ASP A 353 -22.62 17.44 7.30
CA ASP A 353 -22.54 18.43 8.41
C ASP A 353 -21.20 19.17 8.56
N ALA A 354 -20.25 18.99 7.66
CA ALA A 354 -19.00 19.77 7.65
C ALA A 354 -18.93 20.84 6.55
N ALA A 355 -19.78 20.74 5.51
CA ALA A 355 -19.81 21.68 4.39
C ALA A 355 -20.74 22.89 4.62
N SER A 356 -21.67 22.80 5.58
CA SER A 356 -22.67 23.84 5.88
C SER A 356 -22.16 24.97 6.78
N ALA A 357 -20.93 24.89 7.30
CA ALA A 357 -20.37 25.89 8.23
C ALA A 357 -19.35 26.86 7.62
N ILE A 358 -19.00 26.77 6.32
CA ILE A 358 -17.94 27.61 5.71
C ILE A 358 -18.39 28.40 4.46
N ALA A 359 -19.62 28.21 3.97
CA ALA A 359 -20.15 29.01 2.86
C ALA A 359 -20.92 30.25 3.38
N ILE A 360 -20.19 31.26 3.84
CA ILE A 360 -20.67 32.65 3.85
C ILE A 360 -19.62 33.52 3.17
N GLY A 361 -19.99 34.06 2.01
CA GLY A 361 -19.35 35.23 1.40
C GLY A 361 -18.75 34.96 0.01
N GLY A 362 -19.37 35.55 -1.01
CA GLY A 362 -18.69 35.82 -2.28
C GLY A 362 -19.54 35.60 -3.53
N ASP A 363 -20.57 36.44 -3.66
CA ASP A 363 -21.34 36.88 -4.84
C ASP A 363 -21.01 36.37 -6.26
N GLU A 364 -22.14 36.16 -6.94
CA GLU A 364 -22.45 36.20 -8.37
C GLU A 364 -21.49 37.02 -9.25
N GLU A 365 -21.06 36.42 -10.37
CA GLU A 365 -21.24 37.08 -11.68
C GLU A 365 -21.33 36.06 -12.82
N THR A 366 -22.26 36.38 -13.72
CA THR A 366 -22.79 35.65 -14.86
C THR A 366 -21.81 35.56 -16.04
N ARG A 367 -21.72 34.38 -16.69
CA ARG A 367 -21.48 34.26 -18.15
C ARG A 367 -21.81 32.87 -18.70
N GLU A 368 -22.48 32.89 -19.85
CA GLU A 368 -23.10 31.80 -20.63
C GLU A 368 -22.13 30.74 -21.22
N PRO A 369 -22.66 29.60 -21.72
CA PRO A 369 -21.88 28.40 -22.02
C PRO A 369 -21.25 28.44 -23.43
N GLY A 370 -19.93 28.56 -23.48
CA GLY A 370 -19.12 28.34 -24.68
C GLY A 370 -18.47 26.96 -24.65
N ARG A 371 -18.70 26.18 -25.72
CA ARG A 371 -17.98 24.95 -26.06
C ARG A 371 -16.46 25.15 -25.96
N THR A 372 -15.79 24.28 -25.20
CA THR A 372 -14.37 23.93 -25.44
C THR A 372 -14.14 22.51 -24.89
N GLU A 373 -13.91 21.60 -25.84
CA GLU A 373 -13.00 20.46 -25.82
C GLU A 373 -12.66 19.85 -24.45
N ARG A 374 -13.22 18.64 -24.21
CA ARG A 374 -12.69 17.70 -23.24
C ARG A 374 -11.34 17.20 -23.75
N ASP A 375 -10.27 17.78 -23.24
CA ASP A 375 -8.94 17.17 -23.31
C ASP A 375 -8.78 16.30 -22.05
N GLU A 376 -9.08 15.01 -22.20
CA GLU A 376 -8.81 13.99 -21.18
C GLU A 376 -7.30 13.75 -21.12
N ALA A 377 -6.60 14.52 -20.29
CA ALA A 377 -5.20 14.25 -19.96
C ALA A 377 -5.10 12.96 -19.12
N ARG A 378 -4.98 11.82 -19.79
CA ARG A 378 -4.47 10.57 -19.22
C ARG A 378 -3.07 10.83 -18.65
N PRO A 379 -2.74 10.39 -17.42
CA PRO A 379 -1.37 10.43 -16.96
C PRO A 379 -0.55 9.44 -17.80
N SER A 380 0.29 9.93 -18.72
CA SER A 380 1.20 9.05 -19.45
C SER A 380 2.26 8.51 -18.49
N SER A 381 2.34 7.20 -18.33
CA SER A 381 3.37 6.46 -17.59
C SER A 381 4.73 6.43 -18.31
N ALA A 382 4.80 6.92 -19.54
CA ALA A 382 5.99 7.00 -20.38
C ALA A 382 7.24 7.71 -19.76
N PRO A 383 7.13 8.79 -18.94
CA PRO A 383 8.31 9.52 -18.47
C PRO A 383 9.13 8.75 -17.42
N ALA A 384 8.48 7.99 -16.54
CA ALA A 384 9.17 7.24 -15.49
C ALA A 384 9.90 6.01 -16.03
N LEU A 385 9.37 5.44 -17.12
CA LEU A 385 9.96 4.33 -17.85
C LEU A 385 11.22 4.76 -18.62
N ALA A 386 11.20 5.95 -19.22
CA ALA A 386 12.34 6.53 -19.92
C ALA A 386 13.49 6.94 -18.97
N GLU A 387 13.18 7.38 -17.74
CA GLU A 387 14.19 7.73 -16.73
C GLU A 387 14.92 6.51 -16.15
N ALA A 388 14.27 5.35 -16.07
CA ALA A 388 14.86 4.14 -15.51
C ALA A 388 15.93 3.48 -16.42
N ILE A 389 15.94 3.80 -17.71
CA ILE A 389 16.62 2.97 -18.73
C ILE A 389 17.86 3.64 -19.34
N GLY A 390 18.13 4.90 -19.02
CA GLY A 390 19.34 5.58 -19.49
C GLY A 390 19.28 5.93 -20.98
N ALA A 391 19.50 7.19 -21.30
CA ALA A 391 19.44 7.67 -22.68
C ALA A 391 20.65 7.18 -23.49
N ALA A 392 20.40 6.46 -24.59
CA ALA A 392 21.34 6.27 -25.69
C ALA A 392 20.66 6.48 -27.06
N GLU A 393 21.46 6.85 -28.07
CA GLU A 393 21.05 7.13 -29.45
C GLU A 393 21.26 5.89 -30.35
N GLY A 394 20.20 5.43 -31.03
CA GLY A 394 20.27 4.44 -32.12
C GLY A 394 18.90 3.83 -32.48
N PRO A 395 18.62 3.47 -33.76
CA PRO A 395 17.33 2.93 -34.21
C PRO A 395 17.37 1.39 -34.35
N SER A 396 17.55 0.65 -33.24
CA SER A 396 17.38 -0.81 -33.25
C SER A 396 16.02 -1.20 -32.67
N ALA A 397 15.38 -2.21 -33.25
CA ALA A 397 14.17 -2.81 -32.71
C ALA A 397 14.44 -3.37 -31.30
N LEU A 398 13.46 -3.25 -30.41
CA LEU A 398 13.56 -3.67 -29.03
C LEU A 398 13.37 -5.18 -28.93
N LYS A 399 14.37 -5.88 -28.38
CA LYS A 399 14.33 -7.33 -28.20
C LYS A 399 13.52 -7.70 -26.97
N ALA A 400 12.37 -8.33 -27.15
CA ALA A 400 11.46 -8.67 -26.07
C ALA A 400 11.40 -10.19 -25.87
N LEU A 401 11.87 -10.69 -24.73
CA LEU A 401 11.75 -12.11 -24.38
C LEU A 401 10.46 -12.36 -23.61
N CYS A 402 9.53 -13.12 -24.18
CA CYS A 402 8.29 -13.55 -23.55
C CYS A 402 8.48 -14.97 -22.97
N VAL A 403 8.50 -15.10 -21.65
CA VAL A 403 8.66 -16.41 -20.98
C VAL A 403 7.31 -16.90 -20.47
N LEU A 404 6.97 -18.17 -20.74
CA LEU A 404 5.73 -18.79 -20.29
C LEU A 404 5.94 -20.25 -19.89
N ALA A 405 5.13 -20.76 -18.96
CA ALA A 405 5.25 -22.14 -18.46
C ALA A 405 3.95 -22.94 -18.56
N THR A 406 2.79 -22.27 -18.48
CA THR A 406 1.49 -22.94 -18.39
C THR A 406 0.51 -22.48 -19.49
N PRO A 407 -0.57 -23.23 -19.78
CA PRO A 407 -1.60 -22.75 -20.71
C PRO A 407 -2.24 -21.40 -20.33
N PRO A 408 -2.53 -21.09 -19.04
CA PRO A 408 -2.96 -19.75 -18.64
C PRO A 408 -1.92 -18.65 -18.91
N ASP A 409 -0.63 -18.95 -18.83
CA ASP A 409 0.43 -18.01 -19.22
C ASP A 409 0.43 -17.76 -20.72
N ALA A 410 0.30 -18.83 -21.52
CA ALA A 410 0.19 -18.76 -22.97
C ALA A 410 -1.01 -17.89 -23.39
N MET A 411 -2.16 -18.00 -22.71
CA MET A 411 -3.34 -17.19 -23.01
C MET A 411 -3.11 -15.68 -22.79
N LYS A 412 -2.23 -15.30 -21.85
CA LYS A 412 -1.85 -13.90 -21.60
C LYS A 412 -0.77 -13.42 -22.56
N ILE A 413 0.22 -14.26 -22.84
CA ILE A 413 1.39 -13.90 -23.65
C ILE A 413 1.08 -13.93 -25.14
N ALA A 414 0.28 -14.88 -25.64
CA ALA A 414 0.04 -15.03 -27.07
C ALA A 414 -0.55 -13.76 -27.73
N PRO A 415 -1.57 -13.09 -27.16
CA PRO A 415 -2.06 -11.82 -27.71
C PRO A 415 -1.01 -10.71 -27.73
N ILE A 416 -0.11 -10.69 -26.74
CA ILE A 416 0.98 -9.70 -26.65
C ILE A 416 2.04 -10.01 -27.69
N ALA A 417 2.55 -11.24 -27.74
CA ALA A 417 3.54 -11.69 -28.70
C ALA A 417 3.07 -11.47 -30.14
N ARG A 418 1.80 -11.76 -30.44
CA ARG A 418 1.21 -11.45 -31.75
C ARG A 418 1.22 -9.95 -32.06
N GLU A 419 0.88 -9.08 -31.12
CA GLU A 419 0.93 -7.63 -31.34
C GLU A 419 2.38 -7.16 -31.57
N LEU A 420 3.34 -7.66 -30.79
CA LEU A 420 4.76 -7.34 -30.94
C LEU A 420 5.34 -7.83 -32.27
N LEU A 421 4.93 -9.01 -32.75
CA LEU A 421 5.37 -9.58 -34.04
C LEU A 421 4.92 -8.73 -35.25
N HIS A 422 3.82 -7.98 -35.12
CA HIS A 422 3.28 -7.13 -36.19
C HIS A 422 3.77 -5.67 -36.10
N ASP A 423 4.69 -5.36 -35.18
CA ASP A 423 5.20 -4.02 -34.94
C ASP A 423 6.72 -3.98 -35.15
N GLU A 424 7.16 -3.26 -36.19
CA GLU A 424 8.58 -3.15 -36.61
C GLU A 424 9.51 -2.58 -35.52
N ARG A 425 8.94 -2.01 -34.44
CA ARG A 425 9.72 -1.52 -33.29
C ARG A 425 10.23 -2.63 -32.39
N PHE A 426 9.79 -3.88 -32.57
CA PHE A 426 10.12 -5.00 -31.70
C PHE A 426 10.71 -6.20 -32.45
N GLU A 427 11.53 -6.95 -31.74
CA GLU A 427 12.01 -8.29 -32.12
C GLU A 427 11.64 -9.24 -30.97
N PRO A 428 10.41 -9.79 -30.95
CA PRO A 428 9.96 -10.65 -29.86
C PRO A 428 10.54 -12.06 -30.02
N THR A 429 10.87 -12.69 -28.88
CA THR A 429 11.26 -14.10 -28.77
C THR A 429 10.36 -14.78 -27.75
N VAL A 430 9.70 -15.88 -28.11
CA VAL A 430 8.82 -16.64 -27.22
C VAL A 430 9.57 -17.86 -26.71
N CYS A 431 9.73 -17.95 -25.39
CA CYS A 431 10.37 -19.07 -24.71
C CYS A 431 9.34 -19.83 -23.85
N VAL A 432 9.18 -21.12 -24.15
CA VAL A 432 8.37 -22.02 -23.34
C VAL A 432 9.27 -22.75 -22.36
N ALA A 433 9.11 -22.47 -21.07
CA ALA A 433 9.85 -23.06 -19.97
C ALA A 433 8.88 -23.92 -19.13
N ALA A 434 8.56 -25.11 -19.66
CA ALA A 434 7.52 -25.98 -19.14
C ALA A 434 8.00 -27.44 -19.04
N GLY A 435 7.15 -28.30 -18.49
CA GLY A 435 7.35 -29.74 -18.49
C GLY A 435 7.33 -30.35 -19.90
N PRO A 436 7.49 -31.68 -20.02
CA PRO A 436 7.58 -32.37 -21.32
C PRO A 436 6.29 -32.35 -22.15
N GLU A 437 5.14 -32.05 -21.54
CA GLU A 437 3.86 -32.02 -22.24
C GLU A 437 3.63 -30.68 -22.96
N PRO A 438 3.29 -30.67 -24.26
CA PRO A 438 3.19 -29.44 -25.05
C PRO A 438 1.82 -28.75 -24.91
N GLN A 439 1.34 -28.54 -23.68
CA GLN A 439 0.01 -27.98 -23.43
C GLN A 439 -0.06 -26.47 -23.68
N ALA A 440 1.02 -25.74 -23.37
CA ALA A 440 1.07 -24.29 -23.58
C ALA A 440 1.20 -23.95 -25.08
N GLU A 441 1.91 -24.79 -25.83
CA GLU A 441 2.12 -24.68 -27.27
C GLU A 441 0.83 -24.84 -28.05
N GLN A 442 -0.08 -25.72 -27.63
CA GLN A 442 -1.40 -25.83 -28.25
C GLN A 442 -2.18 -24.51 -28.20
N VAL A 443 -2.00 -23.73 -27.12
CA VAL A 443 -2.58 -22.38 -27.02
C VAL A 443 -1.86 -21.44 -27.97
N LEU A 444 -0.52 -21.47 -28.05
CA LEU A 444 0.24 -20.63 -28.99
C LEU A 444 -0.14 -20.90 -30.46
N ASP A 445 -0.33 -22.16 -30.83
CA ASP A 445 -0.74 -22.58 -32.18
C ASP A 445 -2.08 -21.96 -32.58
N LEU A 446 -3.04 -21.84 -31.65
CA LEU A 446 -4.32 -21.16 -31.92
C LEU A 446 -4.12 -19.69 -32.34
N PHE A 447 -3.09 -19.03 -31.81
CA PHE A 447 -2.74 -17.65 -32.13
C PHE A 447 -1.80 -17.52 -33.32
N ASP A 448 -1.44 -18.62 -33.98
CA ASP A 448 -0.44 -18.71 -35.05
C ASP A 448 0.95 -18.26 -34.58
N ILE A 449 1.34 -18.69 -33.37
CA ILE A 449 2.65 -18.40 -32.76
C ILE A 449 3.41 -19.70 -32.57
N GLN A 450 4.61 -19.77 -33.12
CA GLN A 450 5.55 -20.86 -32.85
C GLN A 450 6.55 -20.40 -31.78
N PRO A 451 6.86 -21.23 -30.78
CA PRO A 451 7.87 -20.89 -29.79
C PRO A 451 9.27 -20.94 -30.41
N ASP A 452 10.06 -19.88 -30.20
CA ASP A 452 11.44 -19.80 -30.70
C ASP A 452 12.38 -20.69 -29.89
N LEU A 453 12.13 -20.79 -28.58
CA LEU A 453 12.95 -21.54 -27.64
C LEU A 453 12.08 -22.42 -26.75
N ARG A 454 12.56 -23.64 -26.50
CA ARG A 454 11.97 -24.56 -25.52
C ARG A 454 13.01 -24.91 -24.46
N LEU A 455 12.66 -24.69 -23.20
CA LEU A 455 13.42 -25.12 -22.05
C LEU A 455 12.63 -26.22 -21.34
N ASP A 456 13.08 -27.46 -21.47
CA ASP A 456 12.48 -28.60 -20.78
C ASP A 456 12.84 -28.56 -19.30
N LEU A 457 11.87 -28.17 -18.48
CA LEU A 457 11.97 -28.23 -17.03
C LEU A 457 11.51 -29.62 -16.57
N GLY A 458 12.26 -30.25 -15.66
CA GLY A 458 11.76 -31.44 -14.97
C GLY A 458 10.46 -31.13 -14.23
N ALA A 459 9.64 -32.14 -13.95
CA ALA A 459 8.43 -31.95 -13.13
C ALA A 459 8.84 -31.37 -11.77
N PRO A 460 8.48 -30.11 -11.44
CA PRO A 460 8.84 -29.53 -10.15
C PRO A 460 8.01 -30.22 -9.07
N ASP A 461 8.63 -30.52 -7.92
CA ASP A 461 7.89 -30.79 -6.70
C ASP A 461 7.15 -29.49 -6.30
N GLU A 462 5.90 -29.60 -5.86
CA GLU A 462 5.06 -28.44 -5.50
C GLU A 462 5.78 -27.52 -4.51
N GLY A 463 6.02 -26.27 -4.90
CA GLY A 463 6.58 -25.22 -4.03
C GLY A 463 8.11 -25.09 -4.03
N GLU A 464 8.84 -25.81 -4.90
CA GLU A 464 10.28 -25.58 -5.08
C GLU A 464 10.61 -24.82 -6.38
N LEU A 465 11.59 -23.92 -6.30
CA LEU A 465 12.27 -23.37 -7.46
C LEU A 465 13.20 -24.46 -8.01
N ALA A 466 12.84 -25.05 -9.15
CA ALA A 466 13.72 -26.00 -9.83
C ALA A 466 15.07 -25.31 -10.17
N PRO A 467 16.22 -25.78 -9.64
CA PRO A 467 17.53 -25.20 -9.96
C PRO A 467 17.83 -25.19 -11.46
N ASP A 468 17.31 -26.19 -12.17
CA ASP A 468 17.42 -26.32 -13.63
C ASP A 468 16.70 -25.18 -14.37
N ALA A 469 15.64 -24.62 -13.79
CA ALA A 469 14.91 -23.50 -14.40
C ALA A 469 15.74 -22.22 -14.41
N LEU A 470 16.37 -21.88 -13.29
CA LEU A 470 17.21 -20.68 -13.20
C LEU A 470 18.43 -20.78 -14.13
N GLY A 471 19.15 -21.90 -14.08
CA GLY A 471 20.32 -22.11 -14.95
C GLY A 471 19.97 -22.23 -16.43
N GLY A 472 18.79 -22.78 -16.75
CA GLY A 472 18.26 -22.82 -18.11
C GLY A 472 17.90 -21.44 -18.64
N LEU A 473 17.20 -20.64 -17.84
CA LEU A 473 16.83 -19.27 -18.20
C LEU A 473 18.04 -18.35 -18.29
N GLU A 474 19.07 -18.52 -17.47
CA GLU A 474 20.35 -17.81 -17.63
C GLU A 474 21.00 -18.09 -19.00
N ARG A 475 20.95 -19.34 -19.50
CA ARG A 475 21.45 -19.66 -20.86
C ARG A 475 20.64 -18.94 -21.93
N VAL A 476 19.30 -18.96 -21.81
CA VAL A 476 18.40 -18.26 -22.74
C VAL A 476 18.68 -16.75 -22.76
N LEU A 477 18.85 -16.12 -21.60
CA LEU A 477 19.17 -14.68 -21.51
C LEU A 477 20.52 -14.35 -22.15
N ASN A 478 21.52 -15.22 -22.00
CA ASN A 478 22.84 -15.03 -22.62
C ASN A 478 22.80 -15.22 -24.15
N GLU A 479 21.93 -16.10 -24.65
CA GLU A 479 21.76 -16.36 -26.08
C GLU A 479 20.93 -15.28 -26.78
N VAL A 480 19.77 -14.93 -26.22
CA VAL A 480 18.82 -13.96 -26.80
C VAL A 480 19.31 -12.52 -26.62
N GLN A 481 19.98 -12.23 -25.50
CA GLN A 481 20.34 -10.88 -25.07
C GLN A 481 19.17 -9.88 -25.17
N PRO A 482 18.05 -10.14 -24.48
CA PRO A 482 16.86 -9.30 -24.61
C PRO A 482 17.04 -7.95 -23.92
N ASP A 483 16.38 -6.93 -24.46
CA ASP A 483 16.26 -5.60 -23.86
C ASP A 483 15.22 -5.57 -22.73
N VAL A 484 14.23 -6.48 -22.77
CA VAL A 484 13.17 -6.62 -21.77
C VAL A 484 12.69 -8.06 -21.68
N VAL A 485 12.30 -8.50 -20.48
CA VAL A 485 11.68 -9.82 -20.26
C VAL A 485 10.24 -9.66 -19.77
N LEU A 486 9.29 -10.28 -20.45
CA LEU A 486 7.88 -10.34 -20.06
C LEU A 486 7.61 -11.67 -19.35
N VAL A 487 7.04 -11.59 -18.16
CA VAL A 487 6.78 -12.75 -17.32
C VAL A 487 5.35 -12.70 -16.76
N PRO A 488 4.47 -13.65 -17.09
CA PRO A 488 3.13 -13.74 -16.52
C PRO A 488 3.10 -14.55 -15.22
N GLY A 489 2.26 -14.10 -14.28
CA GLY A 489 1.79 -14.90 -13.15
C GLY A 489 2.77 -15.17 -12.02
N ASP A 490 2.44 -16.17 -11.21
CA ASP A 490 3.02 -16.45 -9.89
C ASP A 490 3.68 -17.83 -9.78
N THR A 491 4.05 -18.43 -10.92
CA THR A 491 4.70 -19.74 -10.97
C THR A 491 6.17 -19.68 -10.50
N SER A 492 6.73 -20.82 -10.08
CA SER A 492 8.17 -20.95 -9.80
C SER A 492 9.02 -20.56 -11.02
N THR A 493 8.57 -20.86 -12.23
CA THR A 493 9.22 -20.44 -13.49
C THR A 493 9.21 -18.92 -13.66
N ALA A 494 8.10 -18.26 -13.33
CA ALA A 494 8.00 -16.80 -13.37
C ALA A 494 9.00 -16.14 -12.40
N LEU A 495 9.14 -16.67 -11.19
CA LEU A 495 10.15 -16.20 -10.25
C LEU A 495 11.58 -16.46 -10.78
N ALA A 496 11.86 -17.66 -11.30
CA ALA A 496 13.17 -17.99 -11.86
C ALA A 496 13.56 -17.05 -13.02
N ALA A 497 12.63 -16.76 -13.93
CA ALA A 497 12.85 -15.84 -15.05
C ALA A 497 13.11 -14.41 -14.55
N THR A 498 12.33 -13.97 -13.56
CA THR A 498 12.49 -12.65 -12.95
C THR A 498 13.84 -12.51 -12.25
N MET A 499 14.27 -13.54 -11.50
CA MET A 499 15.57 -13.55 -10.83
C MET A 499 16.74 -13.57 -11.83
N ALA A 500 16.66 -14.42 -12.86
CA ALA A 500 17.68 -14.50 -13.90
C ALA A 500 17.85 -13.14 -14.59
N ALA A 501 16.74 -12.51 -15.01
CA ALA A 501 16.77 -11.20 -15.66
C ALA A 501 17.31 -10.10 -14.73
N TYR A 502 16.91 -10.10 -13.46
CA TYR A 502 17.41 -9.16 -12.46
C TYR A 502 18.92 -9.28 -12.26
N CYS A 503 19.46 -10.50 -12.17
CA CYS A 503 20.91 -10.75 -12.06
C CYS A 503 21.69 -10.29 -13.29
N HIS A 504 21.05 -10.27 -14.47
CA HIS A 504 21.62 -9.78 -15.73
C HIS A 504 21.35 -8.28 -15.98
N HIS A 505 20.72 -7.58 -15.03
CA HIS A 505 20.31 -6.18 -15.17
C HIS A 505 19.36 -5.92 -16.35
N ILE A 506 18.56 -6.91 -16.72
CA ILE A 506 17.54 -6.79 -17.78
C ILE A 506 16.20 -6.43 -17.13
N PRO A 507 15.50 -5.38 -17.58
CA PRO A 507 14.23 -4.97 -17.00
C PRO A 507 13.15 -6.04 -17.20
N VAL A 508 12.38 -6.28 -16.15
CA VAL A 508 11.31 -7.28 -16.14
C VAL A 508 9.94 -6.60 -16.12
N VAL A 509 9.08 -7.01 -17.03
CA VAL A 509 7.66 -6.64 -17.09
C VAL A 509 6.82 -7.80 -16.59
N HIS A 510 6.33 -7.66 -15.37
CA HIS A 510 5.53 -8.66 -14.69
C HIS A 510 4.04 -8.46 -14.99
N ILE A 511 3.40 -9.47 -15.59
CA ILE A 511 1.97 -9.45 -15.90
C ILE A 511 1.23 -10.12 -14.75
N ASP A 512 0.48 -9.31 -14.00
CA ASP A 512 -0.15 -9.77 -12.77
C ASP A 512 -1.38 -10.64 -13.05
N SER A 513 -1.45 -11.80 -12.39
CA SER A 513 -2.59 -12.72 -12.49
C SER A 513 -3.67 -12.34 -11.48
N ALA A 514 -4.94 -12.40 -11.89
CA ALA A 514 -6.07 -12.28 -10.98
C ALA A 514 -6.17 -13.53 -10.07
N GLY A 515 -5.49 -13.51 -8.92
CA GLY A 515 -5.56 -14.54 -7.89
C GLY A 515 -6.18 -14.00 -6.60
N GLU A 516 -7.26 -14.63 -6.14
CA GLU A 516 -8.03 -14.25 -4.95
C GLU A 516 -7.15 -13.95 -3.73
N ALA A 517 -7.34 -12.78 -3.13
CA ALA A 517 -6.91 -12.47 -1.77
C ALA A 517 -7.62 -13.44 -0.80
N GLY A 518 -7.04 -14.62 -0.53
CA GLY A 518 -7.72 -15.60 0.32
C GLY A 518 -6.98 -16.88 0.70
N ALA A 519 -6.05 -17.38 -0.12
CA ALA A 519 -5.24 -18.55 0.22
C ALA A 519 -3.76 -18.16 0.14
N MET A 520 -2.99 -18.58 1.15
CA MET A 520 -1.56 -18.37 1.37
C MET A 520 -0.83 -17.75 0.16
N GLU A 521 -0.62 -16.43 0.18
CA GLU A 521 0.17 -15.74 -0.85
C GLU A 521 1.52 -16.44 -1.03
N GLY A 522 1.72 -17.07 -2.20
CA GLY A 522 2.98 -17.71 -2.56
C GLY A 522 4.14 -16.74 -2.41
N ALA A 523 5.21 -17.17 -1.76
CA ALA A 523 6.41 -16.35 -1.56
C ALA A 523 7.00 -15.93 -2.93
N GLU A 524 6.81 -16.77 -3.94
CA GLU A 524 7.21 -16.61 -5.33
C GLU A 524 6.63 -15.34 -5.93
N ARG A 525 5.32 -15.12 -5.77
CA ARG A 525 4.64 -13.93 -6.29
C ARG A 525 5.18 -12.64 -5.68
N LYS A 526 5.39 -12.63 -4.36
CA LYS A 526 5.93 -11.45 -3.66
C LYS A 526 7.36 -11.14 -4.09
N LEU A 527 8.19 -12.17 -4.25
CA LEU A 527 9.57 -12.02 -4.69
C LEU A 527 9.65 -11.55 -6.15
N ALA A 528 8.87 -12.15 -7.05
CA ALA A 528 8.81 -11.74 -8.45
C ALA A 528 8.34 -10.28 -8.57
N ARG A 529 7.28 -9.90 -7.84
CA ARG A 529 6.82 -8.51 -7.79
C ARG A 529 7.87 -7.54 -7.24
N ALA A 530 8.63 -7.92 -6.21
CA ALA A 530 9.66 -7.05 -5.65
C ALA A 530 10.82 -6.78 -6.62
N LEU A 531 11.12 -7.72 -7.51
CA LEU A 531 12.24 -7.65 -8.46
C LEU A 531 11.84 -7.05 -9.82
N ALA A 532 10.55 -7.02 -10.14
CA ALA A 532 10.07 -6.51 -11.42
C ALA A 532 10.29 -4.99 -11.59
N THR A 533 10.52 -4.58 -12.84
CA THR A 533 10.71 -3.18 -13.23
C THR A 533 9.38 -2.49 -13.53
N LEU A 534 8.45 -3.23 -14.15
CA LEU A 534 7.10 -2.76 -14.48
C LEU A 534 6.10 -3.87 -14.18
N HIS A 535 4.91 -3.49 -13.72
CA HIS A 535 3.81 -4.37 -13.39
C HIS A 535 2.60 -4.01 -14.24
N VAL A 536 2.03 -5.01 -14.90
CA VAL A 536 0.82 -4.83 -15.70
C VAL A 536 -0.37 -5.37 -14.91
N THR A 537 -1.33 -4.50 -14.61
CA THR A 537 -2.51 -4.82 -13.80
C THR A 537 -3.80 -4.71 -14.60
N ARG A 538 -4.80 -5.50 -14.19
CA ARG A 538 -6.12 -5.58 -14.82
C ARG A 538 -6.97 -4.32 -14.65
N ASP A 539 -6.92 -3.71 -13.47
CA ASP A 539 -7.75 -2.55 -13.12
C ASP A 539 -7.10 -1.70 -12.03
N GLU A 540 -7.72 -0.54 -11.78
CA GLU A 540 -7.33 0.41 -10.74
C GLU A 540 -7.37 -0.18 -9.32
N SER A 541 -8.13 -1.24 -9.07
CA SER A 541 -8.18 -1.89 -7.75
C SER A 541 -6.94 -2.76 -7.55
N ALA A 542 -6.60 -3.59 -8.54
CA ALA A 542 -5.38 -4.39 -8.53
C ALA A 542 -4.12 -3.52 -8.47
N SER A 543 -4.11 -2.38 -9.19
CA SER A 543 -3.04 -1.38 -9.07
C SER A 543 -2.88 -0.87 -7.63
N ARG A 544 -3.97 -0.55 -6.94
CA ARG A 544 -3.93 -0.10 -5.54
C ARG A 544 -3.45 -1.18 -4.59
N GLU A 545 -3.77 -2.45 -4.86
CA GLU A 545 -3.28 -3.59 -4.08
C GLU A 545 -1.76 -3.73 -4.20
N LEU A 546 -1.20 -3.72 -5.43
CA LEU A 546 0.24 -3.71 -5.65
C LEU A 546 0.95 -2.51 -4.98
N ILE A 547 0.35 -1.32 -5.09
CA ILE A 547 0.90 -0.12 -4.45
C ILE A 547 0.85 -0.24 -2.93
N ALA A 548 -0.17 -0.90 -2.37
CA ALA A 548 -0.26 -1.17 -0.93
C ALA A 548 0.77 -2.20 -0.46
N GLU A 549 1.19 -3.12 -1.32
CA GLU A 549 2.27 -4.10 -1.09
C GLU A 549 3.68 -3.50 -1.18
N GLY A 550 3.81 -2.27 -1.68
CA GLY A 550 5.09 -1.55 -1.74
C GLY A 550 5.66 -1.40 -3.15
N VAL A 551 4.93 -1.80 -4.20
CA VAL A 551 5.31 -1.53 -5.59
C VAL A 551 5.13 -0.03 -5.90
N PRO A 552 6.15 0.68 -6.41
CA PRO A 552 6.01 2.08 -6.80
C PRO A 552 4.95 2.29 -7.89
N ALA A 553 4.12 3.32 -7.78
CA ALA A 553 3.01 3.55 -8.72
C ALA A 553 3.48 3.80 -10.15
N GLU A 554 4.66 4.39 -10.32
CA GLU A 554 5.34 4.58 -11.61
C GLU A 554 5.77 3.27 -12.28
N ARG A 555 5.87 2.19 -11.50
CA ARG A 555 6.11 0.84 -11.99
C ARG A 555 4.81 0.07 -12.20
N VAL A 556 3.64 0.71 -12.15
CA VAL A 556 2.35 0.04 -12.37
C VAL A 556 1.65 0.62 -13.60
N LEU A 557 1.35 -0.25 -14.56
CA LEU A 557 0.55 0.02 -15.74
C LEU A 557 -0.81 -0.66 -15.60
N VAL A 558 -1.89 0.12 -15.65
CA VAL A 558 -3.25 -0.43 -15.76
C VAL A 558 -3.57 -0.59 -17.25
N ALA A 559 -3.39 -1.79 -17.78
CA ALA A 559 -3.60 -2.07 -19.21
C ALA A 559 -4.98 -2.68 -19.50
N GLY A 560 -5.61 -3.30 -18.50
CA GLY A 560 -6.80 -4.14 -18.68
C GLY A 560 -6.50 -5.61 -18.41
N ASP A 561 -7.54 -6.42 -18.40
CA ASP A 561 -7.42 -7.86 -18.10
C ASP A 561 -6.92 -8.62 -19.33
N LEU A 562 -5.61 -8.88 -19.36
CA LEU A 562 -4.94 -9.62 -20.44
C LEU A 562 -5.42 -11.07 -20.58
N ALA A 563 -5.86 -11.70 -19.49
CA ALA A 563 -6.40 -13.06 -19.54
C ALA A 563 -7.79 -13.07 -20.17
N ALA A 564 -8.64 -12.11 -19.80
CA ALA A 564 -9.94 -11.88 -20.44
C ALA A 564 -9.81 -11.56 -21.94
N ASP A 565 -8.84 -10.70 -22.31
CA ASP A 565 -8.54 -10.38 -23.70
C ASP A 565 -8.08 -11.61 -24.49
N GLY A 566 -7.19 -12.41 -23.90
CA GLY A 566 -6.74 -13.69 -24.46
C GLY A 566 -7.90 -14.63 -24.73
N LEU A 567 -8.74 -14.88 -23.72
CA LEU A 567 -9.89 -15.78 -23.86
C LEU A 567 -10.86 -15.31 -24.95
N ARG A 568 -11.16 -14.01 -25.02
CA ARG A 568 -11.99 -13.44 -26.09
C ARG A 568 -11.36 -13.62 -27.47
N ALA A 569 -10.05 -13.40 -27.59
CA ALA A 569 -9.34 -13.59 -28.85
C ALA A 569 -9.35 -15.06 -29.28
N ALA A 570 -9.09 -15.99 -28.36
CA ALA A 570 -9.13 -17.43 -28.60
C ALA A 570 -10.52 -17.89 -29.07
N LEU A 571 -11.59 -17.43 -28.42
CA LEU A 571 -12.97 -17.73 -28.83
C LEU A 571 -13.31 -17.15 -30.20
N GLY A 572 -12.81 -15.95 -30.51
CA GLY A 572 -12.92 -15.35 -31.85
C GLY A 572 -12.22 -16.20 -32.91
N LEU A 573 -10.98 -16.63 -32.65
CA LEU A 573 -10.19 -17.46 -33.55
C LEU A 573 -10.86 -18.82 -33.81
N LEU A 574 -11.39 -19.47 -32.77
CA LEU A 574 -12.14 -20.72 -32.90
C LEU A 574 -13.44 -20.56 -33.72
N ARG A 575 -14.10 -19.41 -33.61
CA ARG A 575 -15.31 -19.11 -34.39
C ARG A 575 -14.97 -18.84 -35.85
N ASP A 576 -13.86 -18.17 -36.09
CA ASP A 576 -13.42 -17.76 -37.43
C ASP A 576 -12.72 -18.92 -38.18
N ASP A 577 -12.32 -19.99 -37.49
CA ASP A 577 -11.84 -21.27 -38.06
C ASP A 577 -12.89 -22.39 -37.94
N PRO A 578 -13.81 -22.53 -38.92
CA PRO A 578 -14.82 -23.57 -38.89
C PRO A 578 -14.26 -24.99 -39.02
N ALA A 579 -13.06 -25.18 -39.57
CA ALA A 579 -12.45 -26.50 -39.68
C ALA A 579 -11.98 -26.98 -38.31
N LEU A 580 -11.27 -26.13 -37.56
CA LEU A 580 -10.87 -26.41 -36.18
C LEU A 580 -12.09 -26.57 -35.27
N GLY A 581 -13.10 -25.71 -35.42
CA GLY A 581 -14.37 -25.82 -34.70
C GLY A 581 -15.06 -27.17 -34.92
N GLN A 582 -15.11 -27.68 -36.16
CA GLN A 582 -15.66 -29.01 -36.48
C GLN A 582 -14.82 -30.15 -35.90
N GLN A 583 -13.50 -30.04 -35.94
CA GLN A 583 -12.60 -31.04 -35.34
C GLN A 583 -12.81 -31.14 -33.82
N LEU A 584 -12.93 -30.00 -33.13
CA LEU A 584 -13.21 -29.96 -31.69
C LEU A 584 -14.63 -30.44 -31.37
N ALA A 585 -15.64 -30.05 -32.17
CA ALA A 585 -17.01 -30.55 -32.02
C ALA A 585 -17.09 -32.07 -32.18
N ALA A 586 -16.33 -32.67 -33.10
CA ALA A 586 -16.27 -34.12 -33.30
C ALA A 586 -15.76 -34.89 -32.07
N ARG A 587 -14.99 -34.24 -31.17
CA ARG A 587 -14.55 -34.83 -29.89
C ARG A 587 -15.69 -34.87 -28.86
N PHE A 588 -16.75 -34.09 -29.07
CA PHE A 588 -17.88 -33.95 -28.16
C PHE A 588 -19.21 -34.29 -28.86
N PRO A 589 -19.38 -35.54 -29.36
CA PRO A 589 -20.55 -35.94 -30.15
C PRO A 589 -21.87 -35.93 -29.35
N PHE A 590 -21.80 -35.72 -28.04
CA PHE A 590 -22.96 -35.58 -27.18
C PHE A 590 -23.61 -34.19 -27.25
N LEU A 591 -22.93 -33.18 -27.79
CA LEU A 591 -23.48 -31.83 -27.94
C LEU A 591 -24.62 -31.87 -28.95
N ARG A 592 -25.81 -31.47 -28.52
CA ARG A 592 -27.01 -31.40 -29.37
C ARG A 592 -27.24 -29.95 -29.76
N ASP A 593 -27.41 -29.67 -31.06
CA ASP A 593 -27.53 -28.30 -31.60
C ASP A 593 -28.62 -27.44 -30.93
N ASP A 594 -29.74 -28.06 -30.53
CA ASP A 594 -30.88 -27.38 -29.90
C ASP A 594 -30.89 -27.47 -28.35
N CYS A 595 -29.84 -28.00 -27.72
CA CYS A 595 -29.77 -28.16 -26.27
C CYS A 595 -28.71 -27.25 -25.66
N PRO A 596 -29.06 -26.45 -24.63
CA PRO A 596 -28.08 -25.64 -23.94
C PRO A 596 -27.09 -26.52 -23.17
N LEU A 597 -25.81 -26.14 -23.22
CA LEU A 597 -24.74 -26.78 -22.47
C LEU A 597 -24.52 -26.08 -21.12
N LEU A 598 -24.50 -26.84 -20.04
CA LEU A 598 -23.96 -26.45 -18.75
C LEU A 598 -22.57 -27.07 -18.61
N LEU A 599 -21.54 -26.25 -18.50
CA LEU A 599 -20.18 -26.71 -18.23
C LEU A 599 -19.88 -26.54 -16.74
N ALA A 600 -19.53 -27.63 -16.06
CA ALA A 600 -19.12 -27.59 -14.65
C ALA A 600 -17.63 -27.94 -14.51
N MET A 601 -16.85 -26.98 -14.05
CA MET A 601 -15.39 -27.05 -13.84
C MET A 601 -15.12 -27.05 -12.32
N PRO A 602 -15.01 -28.22 -11.68
CA PRO A 602 -14.78 -28.30 -10.24
C PRO A 602 -13.36 -27.88 -9.85
N ALA A 603 -13.19 -27.54 -8.57
CA ALA A 603 -11.89 -27.44 -7.90
C ALA A 603 -11.22 -28.83 -7.79
N GLU A 604 -9.97 -28.89 -7.31
CA GLU A 604 -9.25 -30.14 -7.01
C GLU A 604 -10.08 -31.09 -6.13
N GLU A 605 -10.89 -30.55 -5.22
CA GLU A 605 -11.88 -31.30 -4.44
C GLU A 605 -13.30 -31.15 -4.98
N VAL A 606 -14.00 -32.28 -5.13
CA VAL A 606 -15.39 -32.33 -5.58
C VAL A 606 -16.34 -31.88 -4.47
N ASP A 607 -17.03 -30.75 -4.66
CA ASP A 607 -18.05 -30.26 -3.72
C ASP A 607 -19.30 -31.17 -3.73
N PRO A 608 -19.65 -31.84 -2.61
CA PRO A 608 -20.83 -32.71 -2.54
C PRO A 608 -22.15 -31.99 -2.80
N VAL A 609 -22.26 -30.70 -2.41
CA VAL A 609 -23.47 -29.88 -2.61
C VAL A 609 -23.66 -29.57 -4.09
N LEU A 610 -22.56 -29.31 -4.82
CA LEU A 610 -22.60 -29.13 -6.27
C LEU A 610 -23.03 -30.43 -6.97
N ALA A 611 -22.47 -31.57 -6.59
CA ALA A 611 -22.85 -32.87 -7.17
C ALA A 611 -24.35 -33.17 -6.97
N LEU A 612 -24.87 -32.92 -5.76
CA LEU A 612 -26.28 -33.05 -5.42
C LEU A 612 -27.18 -32.11 -6.25
N ALA A 613 -26.75 -30.87 -6.46
CA ALA A 613 -27.51 -29.88 -7.23
C ALA A 613 -27.54 -30.24 -8.72
N LEU A 614 -26.39 -30.61 -9.31
CA LEU A 614 -26.32 -31.07 -10.70
C LEU A 614 -27.16 -32.33 -10.93
N ALA A 615 -27.22 -33.25 -9.96
CA ALA A 615 -28.10 -34.42 -10.04
C ALA A 615 -29.60 -34.05 -10.03
N ASP A 616 -30.00 -32.95 -9.39
CA ASP A 616 -31.38 -32.42 -9.47
C ASP A 616 -31.64 -31.72 -10.80
N VAL A 617 -30.69 -30.91 -11.28
CA VAL A 617 -30.79 -30.20 -12.56
C VAL A 617 -30.92 -31.19 -13.72
N ALA A 618 -30.03 -32.19 -13.77
CA ALA A 618 -30.05 -33.25 -14.78
C ALA A 618 -31.41 -33.95 -14.87
N ARG A 619 -32.04 -34.22 -13.71
CA ARG A 619 -33.36 -34.86 -13.63
C ARG A 619 -34.52 -33.94 -13.99
N ARG A 620 -34.47 -32.67 -13.59
CA ARG A 620 -35.56 -31.71 -13.82
C ARG A 620 -35.58 -31.18 -15.26
N ARG A 621 -34.42 -31.13 -15.92
CA ARG A 621 -34.28 -30.60 -17.29
C ARG A 621 -33.43 -31.55 -18.15
N PRO A 622 -34.00 -32.66 -18.67
CA PRO A 622 -33.29 -33.58 -19.56
C PRO A 622 -32.90 -32.97 -20.92
N GLY A 623 -33.48 -31.82 -21.28
CA GLY A 623 -33.15 -31.05 -22.48
C GLY A 623 -31.89 -30.17 -22.36
N ILE A 624 -31.07 -30.35 -21.31
CA ILE A 624 -29.83 -29.59 -21.07
C ILE A 624 -28.70 -30.61 -21.00
N ASP A 625 -27.61 -30.39 -21.73
CA ASP A 625 -26.40 -31.20 -21.61
C ASP A 625 -25.51 -30.68 -20.49
N ILE A 626 -25.02 -31.56 -19.63
CA ILE A 626 -24.11 -31.22 -18.53
C ILE A 626 -22.77 -31.87 -18.82
N ALA A 627 -21.76 -31.06 -19.13
CA ALA A 627 -20.38 -31.52 -19.28
C ALA A 627 -19.59 -31.20 -18.01
N CYS A 628 -18.88 -32.19 -17.46
CA CYS A 628 -18.04 -31.99 -16.28
C CYS A 628 -16.90 -33.00 -16.17
N ALA A 629 -15.92 -32.70 -15.32
CA ALA A 629 -14.80 -33.62 -15.05
C ALA A 629 -15.30 -35.01 -14.58
N PRO A 630 -14.62 -36.12 -14.94
CA PRO A 630 -15.09 -37.47 -14.63
C PRO A 630 -15.38 -37.71 -13.14
N ALA A 631 -14.53 -37.18 -12.25
CA ALA A 631 -14.72 -37.29 -10.80
C ALA A 631 -16.04 -36.64 -10.32
N LEU A 632 -16.39 -35.46 -10.85
CA LEU A 632 -17.66 -34.81 -10.54
C LEU A 632 -18.84 -35.58 -11.18
N ALA A 633 -18.69 -36.08 -12.40
CA ALA A 633 -19.73 -36.90 -13.04
C ALA A 633 -20.04 -38.16 -12.22
N ASP A 634 -19.01 -38.82 -11.68
CA ASP A 634 -19.18 -40.00 -10.83
C ASP A 634 -19.85 -39.68 -9.49
N ALA A 635 -19.49 -38.55 -8.87
CA ALA A 635 -20.17 -38.05 -7.69
C ALA A 635 -21.66 -37.75 -7.96
N VAL A 636 -21.97 -37.10 -9.09
CA VAL A 636 -23.35 -36.81 -9.52
C VAL A 636 -24.14 -38.12 -9.74
N ARG A 637 -23.53 -39.14 -10.35
CA ARG A 637 -24.15 -40.47 -10.55
C ARG A 637 -24.40 -41.21 -9.24
N ALA A 638 -23.45 -41.16 -8.30
CA ALA A 638 -23.62 -41.74 -6.97
C ALA A 638 -24.84 -41.13 -6.25
N GLU A 639 -24.99 -39.80 -6.34
CA GLU A 639 -26.12 -39.09 -5.76
C GLU A 639 -27.45 -39.33 -6.47
N ALA A 640 -27.42 -39.70 -7.76
CA ALA A 640 -28.60 -40.08 -8.53
C ALA A 640 -29.18 -41.46 -8.12
N ARG A 641 -28.54 -42.19 -7.19
CA ARG A 641 -28.98 -43.49 -6.64
C ARG A 641 -29.35 -44.52 -7.72
N GLY A 642 -28.54 -44.61 -8.77
CA GLY A 642 -28.70 -45.59 -9.85
C GLY A 642 -29.75 -45.26 -10.91
N ARG A 643 -30.32 -44.04 -10.92
CA ARG A 643 -31.15 -43.58 -12.05
C ARG A 643 -30.25 -43.10 -13.19
N PRO A 644 -30.49 -43.52 -14.45
CA PRO A 644 -29.67 -43.09 -15.58
C PRO A 644 -29.88 -41.59 -15.85
N LEU A 645 -28.77 -40.86 -15.96
CA LEU A 645 -28.73 -39.45 -16.36
C LEU A 645 -28.15 -39.38 -17.78
N GLY A 646 -29.01 -39.43 -18.80
CA GLY A 646 -28.60 -39.47 -20.22
C GLY A 646 -28.04 -38.16 -20.75
N ASN A 647 -28.09 -37.09 -19.96
CA ASN A 647 -27.63 -35.75 -20.28
C ASN A 647 -26.43 -35.32 -19.42
N LEU A 648 -25.77 -36.26 -18.74
CA LEU A 648 -24.55 -36.04 -17.96
C LEU A 648 -23.37 -36.68 -18.69
N HIS A 649 -22.43 -35.84 -19.13
CA HIS A 649 -21.33 -36.23 -19.99
C HIS A 649 -20.00 -36.00 -19.26
N PRO A 650 -19.28 -37.06 -18.87
CA PRO A 650 -17.94 -36.91 -18.32
C PRO A 650 -16.98 -36.49 -19.43
N VAL A 651 -16.27 -35.40 -19.23
CA VAL A 651 -15.31 -34.84 -20.18
C VAL A 651 -13.97 -34.67 -19.48
N ALA A 652 -12.90 -35.18 -20.09
CA ALA A 652 -11.55 -34.85 -19.66
C ALA A 652 -11.28 -33.37 -19.98
N LEU A 653 -11.10 -32.57 -18.93
CA LEU A 653 -10.81 -31.13 -18.99
C LEU A 653 -9.31 -30.89 -18.77
N ASP A 654 -8.47 -31.80 -19.24
CA ASP A 654 -7.01 -31.71 -19.26
C ASP A 654 -6.51 -30.94 -20.48
N ASP A 655 -7.19 -31.07 -21.61
CA ASP A 655 -6.92 -30.29 -22.82
C ASP A 655 -7.54 -28.88 -22.72
N TYR A 656 -6.68 -27.86 -22.67
CA TYR A 656 -7.09 -26.47 -22.52
C TYR A 656 -7.81 -25.92 -23.76
N LEU A 657 -7.43 -26.33 -24.98
CA LEU A 657 -8.12 -25.89 -26.21
C LEU A 657 -9.56 -26.44 -26.25
N ALA A 658 -9.72 -27.69 -25.82
CA ALA A 658 -11.02 -28.32 -25.71
C ALA A 658 -11.89 -27.65 -24.63
N GLN A 659 -11.29 -27.18 -23.53
CA GLN A 659 -11.97 -26.35 -22.54
C GLN A 659 -12.45 -25.02 -23.13
N VAL A 660 -11.60 -24.29 -23.85
CA VAL A 660 -11.98 -23.02 -24.50
C VAL A 660 -13.14 -23.23 -25.48
N PHE A 661 -13.12 -24.31 -26.27
CA PHE A 661 -14.23 -24.68 -27.14
C PHE A 661 -15.54 -24.91 -26.36
N LEU A 662 -15.50 -25.69 -25.27
CA LEU A 662 -16.67 -25.95 -24.44
C LEU A 662 -17.18 -24.69 -23.74
N LEU A 663 -16.29 -23.77 -23.33
CA LEU A 663 -16.66 -22.45 -22.82
C LEU A 663 -17.41 -21.64 -23.89
N GLY A 664 -16.95 -21.72 -25.14
CA GLY A 664 -17.61 -21.14 -26.31
C GLY A 664 -18.97 -21.77 -26.63
N ALA A 665 -19.23 -23.01 -26.22
CA ALA A 665 -20.53 -23.68 -26.38
C ALA A 665 -21.45 -23.57 -25.15
N ALA A 666 -20.89 -23.36 -23.96
CA ALA A 666 -21.63 -23.40 -22.69
C ALA A 666 -22.52 -22.19 -22.49
N ARG A 667 -23.80 -22.41 -22.21
CA ARG A 667 -24.76 -21.37 -21.84
C ARG A 667 -24.64 -20.94 -20.38
N LEU A 668 -24.24 -21.87 -19.51
CA LEU A 668 -23.95 -21.60 -18.11
C LEU A 668 -22.65 -22.30 -17.76
N VAL A 669 -21.73 -21.57 -17.12
CA VAL A 669 -20.50 -22.14 -16.57
C VAL A 669 -20.61 -22.16 -15.06
N VAL A 670 -20.33 -23.31 -14.44
CA VAL A 670 -20.31 -23.47 -12.98
C VAL A 670 -18.88 -23.81 -12.56
N VAL A 671 -18.35 -23.03 -11.62
CA VAL A 671 -16.92 -23.05 -11.28
C VAL A 671 -16.75 -23.24 -9.77
N GLY A 672 -15.80 -24.08 -9.36
CA GLY A 672 -15.46 -24.28 -7.95
C GLY A 672 -14.75 -23.07 -7.30
N ALA A 673 -14.69 -23.06 -5.97
CA ALA A 673 -14.17 -21.94 -5.17
C ALA A 673 -12.72 -21.55 -5.48
N SER A 674 -11.90 -22.53 -5.87
CA SER A 674 -10.46 -22.37 -6.13
C SER A 674 -10.08 -22.42 -7.61
N ALA A 675 -11.05 -22.49 -8.52
CA ALA A 675 -10.73 -22.58 -9.94
C ALA A 675 -10.20 -21.22 -10.46
N PRO A 676 -9.00 -21.19 -11.09
CA PRO A 676 -8.22 -19.97 -11.34
C PRO A 676 -8.70 -19.19 -12.57
N HIS A 677 -10.00 -18.95 -12.69
CA HIS A 677 -10.61 -18.51 -13.93
C HIS A 677 -11.37 -17.18 -13.77
N ALA A 678 -10.70 -16.17 -13.21
CA ALA A 678 -11.19 -14.79 -13.21
C ALA A 678 -11.52 -14.28 -14.63
N GLU A 679 -10.81 -14.79 -15.64
CA GLU A 679 -11.02 -14.56 -17.07
C GLU A 679 -12.44 -14.93 -17.56
N LEU A 680 -13.18 -15.80 -16.87
CA LEU A 680 -14.52 -16.22 -17.30
C LEU A 680 -15.56 -15.10 -17.21
N ALA A 681 -15.30 -14.05 -16.43
CA ALA A 681 -16.10 -12.83 -16.44
C ALA A 681 -16.17 -12.21 -17.84
N ALA A 682 -15.19 -12.51 -18.71
CA ALA A 682 -15.11 -12.04 -20.09
C ALA A 682 -16.03 -12.75 -21.08
N LEU A 683 -16.59 -13.92 -20.72
CA LEU A 683 -17.35 -14.77 -21.65
C LEU A 683 -18.67 -14.13 -22.10
N GLY A 684 -19.13 -13.06 -21.44
CA GLY A 684 -20.45 -12.46 -21.69
C GLY A 684 -21.61 -13.39 -21.35
N ARG A 685 -21.34 -14.52 -20.66
CA ARG A 685 -22.30 -15.56 -20.29
C ARG A 685 -22.39 -15.68 -18.77
N PRO A 686 -23.51 -16.21 -18.24
CA PRO A 686 -23.62 -16.49 -16.81
C PRO A 686 -22.52 -17.44 -16.32
N VAL A 687 -21.77 -16.99 -15.31
CA VAL A 687 -20.79 -17.81 -14.58
C VAL A 687 -21.23 -17.88 -13.12
N LEU A 688 -21.35 -19.09 -12.59
CA LEU A 688 -21.75 -19.36 -11.22
C LEU A 688 -20.58 -19.94 -10.42
N GLN A 689 -20.02 -19.13 -9.52
CA GLN A 689 -18.97 -19.59 -8.60
C GLN A 689 -19.59 -20.26 -7.36
N VAL A 690 -19.16 -21.47 -7.05
CA VAL A 690 -19.63 -22.26 -5.91
C VAL A 690 -18.52 -22.29 -4.85
N ARG A 691 -18.77 -21.63 -3.71
CA ARG A 691 -17.84 -21.62 -2.56
C ARG A 691 -18.17 -22.72 -1.56
N ALA A 692 -17.21 -23.61 -1.31
CA ALA A 692 -17.26 -24.56 -0.19
C ALA A 692 -17.30 -23.79 1.13
N GLY A 693 -18.14 -24.24 2.07
CA GLY A 693 -18.65 -23.43 3.18
C GLY A 693 -17.61 -22.69 4.02
N VAL A 694 -17.46 -21.38 3.77
CA VAL A 694 -17.04 -20.36 4.73
C VAL A 694 -17.84 -19.09 4.44
N ALA A 695 -18.46 -18.53 5.48
CA ALA A 695 -19.18 -17.27 5.40
C ALA A 695 -18.18 -16.11 5.40
N ASP A 696 -18.00 -15.41 4.27
CA ASP A 696 -17.47 -14.06 4.29
C ASP A 696 -17.99 -13.19 3.12
N ALA A 697 -18.10 -11.89 3.41
CA ALA A 697 -18.85 -10.90 2.64
C ALA A 697 -17.94 -10.03 1.75
N GLY A 698 -18.28 -9.91 0.46
CA GLY A 698 -17.79 -8.83 -0.39
C GLY A 698 -17.85 -9.11 -1.89
N GLY A 699 -18.51 -8.23 -2.65
CA GLY A 699 -18.41 -8.14 -4.11
C GLY A 699 -19.77 -8.03 -4.82
N GLU A 700 -20.11 -6.84 -5.32
CA GLU A 700 -21.28 -6.61 -6.18
C GLU A 700 -21.16 -7.45 -7.47
N GLY A 701 -22.16 -8.31 -7.71
CA GLY A 701 -22.28 -9.16 -8.91
C GLY A 701 -22.35 -10.66 -8.62
N MET A 702 -21.85 -11.13 -7.46
CA MET A 702 -21.76 -12.55 -7.13
C MET A 702 -22.91 -12.98 -6.19
N ARG A 703 -23.81 -13.85 -6.65
CA ARG A 703 -24.92 -14.38 -5.83
C ARG A 703 -24.53 -15.69 -5.16
N SER A 704 -24.12 -15.65 -3.89
CA SER A 704 -23.91 -16.86 -3.08
C SER A 704 -25.22 -17.33 -2.45
N ALA A 705 -25.63 -18.58 -2.72
CA ALA A 705 -26.69 -19.24 -1.95
C ALA A 705 -26.23 -20.64 -1.49
N GLN A 706 -26.16 -20.79 -0.16
CA GLN A 706 -25.91 -22.02 0.57
C GLN A 706 -27.19 -22.91 0.58
N SER A 707 -27.00 -24.24 0.51
CA SER A 707 -27.97 -25.35 0.39
C SER A 707 -28.25 -25.87 -1.04
N ARG A 708 -28.28 -27.20 -1.19
CA ARG A 708 -28.59 -27.94 -2.43
C ARG A 708 -29.77 -27.36 -3.19
N ARG A 709 -30.89 -27.10 -2.49
CA ARG A 709 -32.13 -26.59 -3.11
C ARG A 709 -31.93 -25.20 -3.71
N ALA A 710 -31.25 -24.31 -3.01
CA ALA A 710 -31.01 -22.95 -3.50
C ALA A 710 -30.09 -22.98 -4.73
N LEU A 711 -29.03 -23.80 -4.70
CA LEU A 711 -28.12 -23.96 -5.82
C LEU A 711 -28.83 -24.53 -7.06
N THR A 712 -29.68 -25.55 -6.89
CA THR A 712 -30.49 -26.13 -7.97
C THR A 712 -31.43 -25.09 -8.60
N GLU A 713 -32.20 -24.35 -7.80
CA GLU A 713 -33.12 -23.33 -8.35
C GLU A 713 -32.36 -22.18 -9.02
N GLN A 714 -31.19 -21.81 -8.50
CA GLN A 714 -30.35 -20.76 -9.09
C GLN A 714 -29.79 -21.19 -10.45
N ILE A 715 -29.28 -22.42 -10.57
CA ILE A 715 -28.82 -22.97 -11.85
C ILE A 715 -29.96 -22.98 -12.88
N LEU A 716 -31.15 -23.47 -12.49
CA LEU A 716 -32.31 -23.52 -13.38
C LEU A 716 -32.78 -22.13 -13.80
N ALA A 717 -32.85 -21.17 -12.85
CA ALA A 717 -33.24 -19.80 -13.16
C ALA A 717 -32.27 -19.12 -14.13
N LEU A 718 -30.95 -19.37 -14.02
CA LEU A 718 -29.96 -18.84 -14.95
C LEU A 718 -30.07 -19.46 -16.35
N LEU A 719 -30.39 -20.76 -16.43
CA LEU A 719 -30.62 -21.44 -17.71
C LEU A 719 -31.89 -20.97 -18.42
N GLU A 720 -32.91 -20.53 -17.66
CA GLU A 720 -34.20 -20.03 -18.18
C GLU A 720 -34.19 -18.52 -18.50
N ALA A 721 -33.52 -17.70 -17.69
CA ALA A 721 -33.48 -16.24 -17.86
C ALA A 721 -32.88 -15.77 -19.19
N ASP A 722 -32.17 -16.67 -19.87
CA ASP A 722 -31.40 -16.40 -21.07
C ASP A 722 -32.14 -16.84 -22.36
N GLU A 723 -33.38 -17.36 -22.30
CA GLU A 723 -34.13 -17.86 -23.48
C GLU A 723 -34.55 -16.77 -24.50
N GLY A 724 -34.23 -15.48 -24.26
CA GLY A 724 -34.75 -14.37 -25.08
C GLY A 724 -33.81 -13.20 -25.36
N ARG A 725 -32.52 -13.27 -25.03
CA ARG A 725 -31.55 -12.25 -25.45
C ARG A 725 -30.70 -12.81 -26.57
N ALA A 726 -30.94 -12.35 -27.81
CA ALA A 726 -29.87 -12.29 -28.79
C ALA A 726 -28.79 -11.40 -28.16
N PHE A 727 -27.73 -12.01 -27.64
CA PHE A 727 -26.69 -11.27 -26.96
C PHE A 727 -25.98 -10.43 -28.01
N ASP A 728 -26.23 -9.12 -27.90
CA ASP A 728 -25.55 -8.09 -28.66
C ASP A 728 -24.05 -8.26 -28.44
N GLU A 729 -23.34 -8.50 -29.54
CA GLU A 729 -21.91 -8.49 -29.66
C GLU A 729 -21.41 -7.07 -29.37
N GLY A 730 -21.49 -6.68 -28.11
CA GLY A 730 -20.81 -5.54 -27.55
C GLY A 730 -19.31 -5.84 -27.56
N VAL A 731 -18.75 -5.87 -28.77
CA VAL A 731 -17.34 -5.67 -29.04
C VAL A 731 -16.98 -4.42 -28.27
N ASP A 732 -16.36 -4.59 -27.11
CA ASP A 732 -15.70 -3.49 -26.44
C ASP A 732 -14.63 -3.00 -27.42
N ARG A 733 -14.95 -1.91 -28.11
CA ARG A 733 -14.06 -1.20 -29.05
C ARG A 733 -13.06 -0.35 -28.27
N GLY A 734 -12.78 -0.70 -27.02
CA GLY A 734 -11.68 -0.16 -26.24
C GLY A 734 -10.32 -0.63 -26.80
N PRO A 735 -9.24 0.14 -26.55
CA PRO A 735 -7.91 -0.29 -26.93
C PRO A 735 -7.53 -1.56 -26.17
N ARG A 736 -7.31 -2.67 -26.89
CA ARG A 736 -6.89 -3.98 -26.37
C ARG A 736 -5.72 -3.82 -25.38
N ALA A 737 -5.74 -4.54 -24.26
CA ALA A 737 -4.72 -4.44 -23.23
C ALA A 737 -3.32 -4.78 -23.78
N SER A 738 -3.25 -5.73 -24.72
CA SER A 738 -2.02 -6.08 -25.45
C SER A 738 -1.42 -4.90 -26.22
N ARG A 739 -2.27 -4.09 -26.87
CA ARG A 739 -1.83 -2.90 -27.62
C ARG A 739 -1.39 -1.76 -26.71
N GLN A 740 -2.08 -1.55 -25.59
CA GLN A 740 -1.63 -0.58 -24.58
C GLN A 740 -0.27 -0.96 -23.99
N LEU A 741 -0.06 -2.26 -23.75
CA LEU A 741 1.23 -2.77 -23.31
C LEU A 741 2.31 -2.58 -24.39
N ALA A 742 2.03 -2.93 -25.65
CA ALA A 742 2.96 -2.70 -26.76
C ALA A 742 3.32 -1.21 -26.92
N GLU A 743 2.35 -0.30 -26.79
CA GLU A 743 2.59 1.15 -26.82
C GLU A 743 3.46 1.60 -25.64
N ALA A 744 3.23 1.07 -24.44
CA ALA A 744 4.07 1.34 -23.27
C ALA A 744 5.50 0.80 -23.46
N LEU A 745 5.64 -0.43 -23.97
CA LEU A 745 6.93 -1.04 -24.26
C LEU A 745 7.69 -0.28 -25.35
N ALA A 746 7.00 0.28 -26.35
CA ALA A 746 7.66 1.02 -27.43
C ALA A 746 8.24 2.37 -26.96
N SER A 747 7.84 2.83 -25.76
CA SER A 747 8.44 3.98 -25.11
C SER A 747 9.75 3.64 -24.37
N LEU A 748 10.06 2.35 -24.20
CA LEU A 748 11.37 1.86 -23.76
C LEU A 748 12.37 2.11 -24.89
N ARG A 749 13.53 2.71 -24.58
CA ARG A 749 14.67 2.74 -25.51
C ARG A 749 15.65 1.63 -25.11
N PRO A 750 16.22 0.87 -26.06
CA PRO A 750 17.23 -0.14 -25.75
C PRO A 750 18.46 0.51 -25.10
N ALA A 751 18.94 -0.08 -24.00
CA ALA A 751 20.18 0.35 -23.36
C ALA A 751 21.38 -0.18 -24.16
N ALA A 752 22.37 0.66 -24.45
CA ALA A 752 23.57 0.24 -25.16
C ALA A 752 24.32 -0.85 -24.35
N ALA A 753 24.71 -1.92 -25.05
CA ALA A 753 25.44 -3.06 -24.52
C ALA A 753 26.63 -2.66 -23.63
N HIS A 754 26.77 -3.37 -22.50
CA HIS A 754 27.89 -3.28 -21.58
C HIS A 754 29.23 -3.47 -22.29
N ALA A 755 29.96 -2.38 -22.51
CA ALA A 755 31.37 -2.39 -22.81
C ALA A 755 32.12 -1.65 -21.70
N GLU A 756 32.19 -2.25 -20.51
CA GLU A 756 33.26 -1.99 -19.53
C GLU A 756 33.24 -3.07 -18.46
N THR A 757 33.90 -4.19 -18.75
CA THR A 757 34.35 -5.13 -17.71
C THR A 757 35.42 -4.39 -16.90
N PRO A 758 35.27 -4.14 -15.59
CA PRO A 758 36.41 -3.75 -14.79
C PRO A 758 37.28 -5.00 -14.67
N THR A 759 38.46 -4.95 -15.27
CA THR A 759 39.53 -5.94 -15.11
C THR A 759 39.70 -6.26 -13.63
N ARG A 760 39.27 -7.45 -13.21
CA ARG A 760 39.68 -8.03 -11.92
C ARG A 760 41.19 -8.21 -11.97
N GLY A 761 41.90 -7.34 -11.24
CA GLY A 761 43.30 -7.55 -10.91
C GLY A 761 43.49 -8.90 -10.24
N ALA A 762 44.48 -9.64 -10.71
CA ALA A 762 44.91 -10.90 -10.14
C ALA A 762 45.24 -10.75 -8.64
N GLY A 763 44.54 -11.49 -7.80
CA GLY A 763 44.79 -11.61 -6.36
C GLY A 763 44.30 -12.97 -5.85
N SER A 764 45.25 -13.90 -5.75
CA SER A 764 45.28 -15.22 -5.08
C SER A 764 43.99 -15.85 -4.45
N PRO A 765 43.78 -17.18 -4.62
CA PRO A 765 42.70 -17.93 -3.97
C PRO A 765 43.13 -18.45 -2.59
N SER A 766 42.56 -17.95 -1.49
CA SER A 766 42.80 -18.57 -0.17
C SER A 766 41.80 -18.25 0.96
N VAL A 767 40.50 -18.11 0.71
CA VAL A 767 39.54 -17.86 1.82
C VAL A 767 38.28 -18.74 1.79
N LEU A 768 38.18 -19.73 0.90
CA LEU A 768 37.03 -20.65 0.83
C LEU A 768 37.25 -22.01 1.52
N HIS A 769 38.30 -22.16 2.33
CA HIS A 769 38.61 -23.42 3.02
C HIS A 769 38.32 -23.41 4.55
N ASP A 770 37.95 -22.26 5.14
CA ASP A 770 37.80 -22.12 6.61
C ASP A 770 36.34 -21.93 7.10
N LEU A 771 35.33 -22.19 6.27
CA LEU A 771 33.91 -22.10 6.66
C LEU A 771 33.15 -23.43 6.56
N GLN A 772 33.85 -24.56 6.59
CA GLN A 772 33.25 -25.90 6.65
C GLN A 772 33.54 -26.68 7.95
N GLU A 773 34.17 -26.07 8.97
CA GLU A 773 34.35 -26.69 10.29
C GLU A 773 33.74 -25.93 11.48
N ALA A 774 32.92 -24.90 11.25
CA ALA A 774 32.20 -24.24 12.34
C ALA A 774 30.89 -23.56 11.88
N CYS A 775 29.89 -24.36 11.48
CA CYS A 775 28.46 -24.06 11.67
C CYS A 775 27.59 -25.28 11.38
#